data_AF-R9H7H4-F1
#
_entry.id   AF-R9H7H4-F1
#
_cell.length_a   1.000
_cell.length_b   1.000
_cell.length_c   1.000
_cell.angle_alpha   90.00
_cell.angle_beta   90.00
_cell.angle_gamma   90.00
#
_symmetry.space_group_name_H-M   'P 1'
#
loop_
_entity.id
_entity.type
_entity.pdbx_description
1 polymer ?
#
loop_
_entity_poly.entity_id
_entity_poly.type
_entity_poly.pdbx_seq_one_letter_code
_entity_poly.pdbx_strand_id
1 'polypeptide(L)'
;MFVVRLRNYLHLSFFVIFLLFSSCIDEFYKDTPKEGYITITGINTRGYTGAYPGDGLDDKVETLRILAFNKTSRICESNTFYYGDVLGGNTLRHPINKGEYDFVFLANEPHNTIVKAVLDNITDYDALKSISYPAEFFDSERVIPMIAENNSIKVLADGNLEVNGVASTKLTVGLRRLAARVDVVLKSKVDFGDASSSEFEGITFSNIPDRVPLVYGLPSDCLPSSWAYADPVLPYGGTAITRNVERKLTLADNADCFKIDPTLLTTEDKNNDLVWAVKVKKVILPSSFFSSKSDETNAINFTVNLIDKYSPSCKLKILSDPDYTLPANAKLDLTGIIREPLEVNIQPSPWIDDGDDWEISGVRVLNVSHIQAKMTDMNGVRISFWSNMPVVKVLGTVKKEGEANERATNTVFNCLAVDDNNPDPYRFFYDSASGSGYMDLLVDGTNTTGFGTHDRTENMSGTYTLTLSAAEDTNGKNALQRKIKVTVTQEGLRFVHNPTANQHGLFNAAFFKHNQKGERIITGQHRLDQTWSVSVPVAYQNWLVVSATPSFDPNIGTESPGDAEHYPVTLNPYRGEDGTSISGLTGRIYFRIGVKENADFVQTKESEPKFGYINLSYYPGWRTTMKIYIRQGEAGAYIYAPGDAISGTVWGAWNGGTDITTHVREDMRLLSTNARRGAAKFSALNLTSERLAGNTNPDYENVNVKGARFVDFPSQAGAFFQWAVDLKGTTSGMTDYYRRAFNPSKSYLVSGFPWGYGEFPIMWDGDVSANIPAYKEQFEVCPPGYRRPTDGYTDKISYNGYYDYLPDEGTTGTATNYKDQIEYSELRVSLFNVPFAGNAASSADYATAFTTPFGGTGNTGPGTYPYGANKDMLARKQLKGTTYTFYSDGFFDRRPIKEASNGNYGVSLGNSNVAYQGVLYFNPDSGTNASVFFPSAGRLNNTSGALESRGSTGYYWSASVGPPYMRSELQNPPYDRRIRYGAWSLESAYNSHNFRLSYQGFAQSIRCVKE
;
A
#
# COMPACT_ATOMS: atom_id res chain seq x y z
N MET A 1 34.42 -78.35 48.69
CA MET A 1 34.29 -77.22 47.73
C MET A 1 33.11 -77.41 46.77
N PHE A 2 31.91 -77.78 47.26
CA PHE A 2 30.68 -77.78 46.44
C PHE A 2 29.42 -77.43 47.27
N VAL A 3 29.66 -76.76 48.40
CA VAL A 3 28.70 -75.84 49.02
C VAL A 3 28.70 -74.61 48.11
N VAL A 4 27.55 -74.22 47.56
CA VAL A 4 27.19 -72.89 46.97
C VAL A 4 26.24 -73.00 45.76
N ARG A 5 26.15 -74.12 45.02
CA ARG A 5 25.35 -74.15 43.76
C ARG A 5 23.93 -74.71 43.80
N LEU A 6 23.48 -75.36 44.89
CA LEU A 6 22.09 -75.85 44.97
C LEU A 6 21.15 -74.95 45.80
N ARG A 7 21.69 -73.97 46.54
CA ARG A 7 20.91 -73.07 47.41
C ARG A 7 20.39 -71.83 46.66
N ASN A 8 21.04 -71.44 45.55
CA ASN A 8 20.65 -70.24 44.81
C ASN A 8 19.48 -70.44 43.84
N TYR A 9 19.21 -71.66 43.37
CA TYR A 9 18.05 -71.90 42.50
C TYR A 9 16.73 -72.08 43.28
N LEU A 10 16.79 -72.62 44.51
CA LEU A 10 15.60 -72.71 45.37
C LEU A 10 15.18 -71.33 45.88
N HIS A 11 16.15 -70.45 46.18
CA HIS A 11 15.86 -69.06 46.55
C HIS A 11 15.42 -68.21 45.35
N LEU A 12 15.93 -68.42 44.13
CA LEU A 12 15.42 -67.72 42.94
C LEU A 12 13.99 -68.17 42.58
N SER A 13 13.68 -69.47 42.68
CA SER A 13 12.31 -69.96 42.46
C SER A 13 11.34 -69.47 43.54
N PHE A 14 11.77 -69.37 44.80
CA PHE A 14 10.95 -68.76 45.85
C PHE A 14 10.82 -67.24 45.72
N PHE A 15 11.84 -66.53 45.21
CA PHE A 15 11.76 -65.09 44.95
C PHE A 15 10.88 -64.77 43.74
N VAL A 16 10.91 -65.61 42.70
CA VAL A 16 9.99 -65.50 41.54
C VAL A 16 8.56 -65.88 41.92
N ILE A 17 8.36 -66.85 42.82
CA ILE A 17 7.02 -67.16 43.36
C ILE A 17 6.52 -66.06 44.32
N PHE A 18 7.38 -65.45 45.14
CA PHE A 18 7.00 -64.26 45.94
C PHE A 18 6.76 -63.00 45.09
N LEU A 19 7.45 -62.85 43.95
CA LEU A 19 7.19 -61.79 42.98
C LEU A 19 5.91 -62.05 42.15
N LEU A 20 5.53 -63.31 41.94
CA LEU A 20 4.26 -63.68 41.29
C LEU A 20 3.03 -63.51 42.20
N PHE A 21 3.22 -63.42 43.52
CA PHE A 21 2.15 -63.05 44.47
C PHE A 21 2.15 -61.56 44.85
N SER A 22 3.03 -60.74 44.25
CA SER A 22 3.06 -59.28 44.46
C SER A 22 2.72 -58.46 43.20
N SER A 23 2.30 -59.11 42.12
CA SER A 23 1.86 -58.46 40.87
C SER A 23 0.33 -58.38 40.71
N CYS A 24 -0.43 -58.66 41.76
CA CYS A 24 -1.87 -58.38 41.83
C CYS A 24 -2.21 -57.87 43.23
N ILE A 25 -1.74 -56.65 43.56
CA ILE A 25 -2.58 -55.76 44.36
C ILE A 25 -3.44 -55.02 43.34
N ASP A 26 -4.46 -55.73 42.86
CA ASP A 26 -5.67 -55.10 42.35
C ASP A 26 -6.49 -54.76 43.60
N GLU A 27 -6.12 -53.68 44.30
CA GLU A 27 -6.93 -53.17 45.40
C GLU A 27 -8.04 -52.28 44.85
N PHE A 28 -9.13 -52.98 44.55
CA PHE A 28 -10.52 -52.54 44.70
C PHE A 28 -10.89 -51.19 44.08
N TYR A 29 -11.37 -51.28 42.83
CA TYR A 29 -12.69 -50.70 42.56
C TYR A 29 -13.66 -51.25 43.64
N LYS A 30 -14.10 -50.38 44.56
CA LYS A 30 -15.36 -50.63 45.29
C LYS A 30 -16.47 -50.56 44.25
N ASP A 31 -16.79 -51.72 43.68
CA ASP A 31 -17.92 -51.91 42.81
C ASP A 31 -19.20 -51.98 43.66
N THR A 32 -19.63 -50.83 44.19
CA THR A 32 -21.06 -50.58 44.13
C THR A 32 -21.30 -50.12 42.70
N PRO A 33 -22.10 -50.85 41.89
CA PRO A 33 -22.44 -50.39 40.55
C PRO A 33 -23.16 -49.06 40.69
N LYS A 34 -22.42 -47.97 40.47
CA LYS A 34 -22.99 -46.63 40.47
C LYS A 34 -23.73 -46.48 39.15
N GLU A 35 -24.99 -46.04 39.20
CA GLU A 35 -25.85 -45.92 38.01
C GLU A 35 -25.38 -44.87 36.99
N GLY A 36 -24.25 -44.18 37.23
CA GLY A 36 -23.69 -43.14 36.36
C GLY A 36 -22.15 -43.04 36.42
N TYR A 37 -21.60 -42.22 35.53
CA TYR A 37 -20.19 -41.81 35.52
C TYR A 37 -20.06 -40.44 34.84
N ILE A 38 -18.95 -39.74 35.05
CA ILE A 38 -18.58 -38.57 34.26
C ILE A 38 -17.30 -38.84 33.46
N THR A 39 -17.25 -38.32 32.24
CA THR A 39 -16.00 -38.27 31.46
C THR A 39 -15.39 -36.88 31.61
N ILE A 40 -14.18 -36.80 32.13
CA ILE A 40 -13.47 -35.56 32.40
C ILE A 40 -12.42 -35.34 31.31
N THR A 41 -12.34 -34.12 30.81
CA THR A 41 -11.35 -33.67 29.83
C THR A 41 -10.67 -32.40 30.28
N GLY A 42 -9.50 -32.07 29.71
CA GLY A 42 -8.73 -30.88 30.12
C GLY A 42 -7.81 -31.11 31.32
N ILE A 43 -7.52 -32.38 31.67
CA ILE A 43 -6.59 -32.73 32.77
C ILE A 43 -5.13 -32.46 32.38
N ASN A 44 -4.75 -32.81 31.15
CA ASN A 44 -3.42 -32.52 30.60
C ASN A 44 -3.58 -31.72 29.30
N THR A 45 -3.01 -30.52 29.23
CA THR A 45 -3.01 -29.63 28.07
C THR A 45 -1.85 -29.97 27.12
N ARG A 46 -1.83 -31.18 26.54
CA ARG A 46 -0.78 -31.70 25.61
C ARG A 46 0.64 -31.75 26.20
N GLY A 47 1.41 -32.78 25.80
CA GLY A 47 2.82 -32.91 26.20
C GLY A 47 3.69 -31.82 25.56
N TYR A 48 4.11 -30.84 26.35
CA TYR A 48 5.14 -29.88 25.99
C TYR A 48 6.52 -30.38 26.44
N THR A 49 7.43 -30.61 25.48
CA THR A 49 8.87 -30.75 25.73
C THR A 49 9.53 -29.39 25.50
N GLY A 50 9.61 -28.57 26.55
CA GLY A 50 10.30 -27.29 26.50
C GLY A 50 11.82 -27.44 26.28
N ALA A 51 12.46 -26.34 25.87
CA ALA A 51 13.89 -26.30 25.54
C ALA A 51 14.82 -26.29 26.78
N TYR A 52 14.28 -26.23 28.00
CA TYR A 52 15.03 -26.21 29.25
C TYR A 52 14.51 -27.23 30.27
N PRO A 53 15.35 -27.75 31.19
CA PRO A 53 14.90 -28.58 32.30
C PRO A 53 13.82 -27.87 33.12
N GLY A 54 12.64 -28.48 33.25
CA GLY A 54 11.54 -27.97 34.09
C GLY A 54 10.43 -27.20 33.37
N ASP A 55 10.58 -26.81 32.09
CA ASP A 55 9.53 -26.10 31.34
C ASP A 55 8.29 -26.97 31.05
N GLY A 56 8.44 -28.30 31.05
CA GLY A 56 7.32 -29.24 30.92
C GLY A 56 6.57 -29.53 32.22
N LEU A 57 6.92 -28.90 33.35
CA LEU A 57 6.29 -29.17 34.67
C LEU A 57 5.11 -28.24 34.98
N ASP A 58 5.05 -27.05 34.36
CA ASP A 58 4.07 -26.03 34.72
C ASP A 58 2.64 -26.51 34.41
N ASP A 59 2.44 -27.23 33.30
CA ASP A 59 1.15 -27.81 32.85
C ASP A 59 0.98 -29.30 33.19
N LYS A 60 2.00 -29.93 33.79
CA LYS A 60 2.00 -31.37 34.02
C LYS A 60 1.09 -31.73 35.19
N VAL A 61 0.19 -32.69 34.99
CA VAL A 61 -0.61 -33.30 36.05
C VAL A 61 -0.15 -34.73 36.30
N GLU A 62 0.49 -34.97 37.44
CA GLU A 62 0.96 -36.29 37.88
C GLU A 62 -0.03 -36.99 38.82
N THR A 63 -0.81 -36.21 39.56
CA THR A 63 -1.86 -36.71 40.47
C THR A 63 -3.12 -35.86 40.33
N LEU A 64 -4.28 -36.48 40.51
CA LEU A 64 -5.58 -35.78 40.46
C LEU A 64 -6.53 -36.38 41.51
N ARG A 65 -6.98 -35.57 42.45
CA ARG A 65 -8.09 -35.90 43.34
C ARG A 65 -9.38 -35.30 42.82
N ILE A 66 -10.44 -36.09 42.80
CA ILE A 66 -11.78 -35.66 42.46
C ILE A 66 -12.65 -35.78 43.70
N LEU A 67 -13.20 -34.64 44.11
CA LEU A 67 -14.16 -34.51 45.18
C LEU A 67 -15.52 -34.18 44.55
N ALA A 68 -16.58 -34.87 44.96
CA ALA A 68 -17.94 -34.59 44.53
C ALA A 68 -18.84 -34.39 45.74
N PHE A 69 -19.39 -33.18 45.87
CA PHE A 69 -20.25 -32.81 46.98
C PHE A 69 -21.70 -32.75 46.49
N ASN A 70 -22.61 -33.40 47.20
CA ASN A 70 -24.04 -33.31 46.90
C ASN A 70 -24.50 -31.84 46.93
N LYS A 71 -25.23 -31.40 45.90
CA LYS A 71 -25.60 -30.00 45.74
C LYS A 71 -26.41 -29.47 46.92
N THR A 72 -27.34 -30.27 47.43
CA THR A 72 -28.26 -29.88 48.51
C THR A 72 -27.66 -30.12 49.89
N SER A 73 -27.13 -31.31 50.16
CA SER A 73 -26.64 -31.66 51.50
C SER A 73 -25.22 -31.18 51.80
N ARG A 74 -24.44 -30.80 50.77
CA ARG A 74 -23.02 -30.43 50.85
C ARG A 74 -22.09 -31.55 51.32
N ILE A 75 -22.61 -32.77 51.52
CA ILE A 75 -21.84 -33.94 51.94
C ILE A 75 -21.00 -34.45 50.77
N CYS A 76 -19.76 -34.87 51.05
CA CYS A 76 -18.86 -35.50 50.09
C CYS A 76 -19.35 -36.92 49.76
N GLU A 77 -19.80 -37.14 48.53
CA GLU A 77 -20.25 -38.45 48.04
C GLU A 77 -19.18 -39.18 47.21
N SER A 78 -18.12 -38.47 46.82
CA SER A 78 -16.96 -39.04 46.13
C SER A 78 -15.70 -38.33 46.54
N ASN A 79 -14.68 -39.08 46.98
CA ASN A 79 -13.32 -38.60 47.20
C ASN A 79 -12.37 -39.64 46.62
N THR A 80 -11.93 -39.43 45.38
CA THR A 80 -11.12 -40.42 44.64
C THR A 80 -9.82 -39.80 44.20
N PHE A 81 -8.72 -40.51 44.47
CA PHE A 81 -7.36 -40.08 44.13
C PHE A 81 -6.81 -40.91 42.97
N TYR A 82 -6.43 -40.24 41.89
CA TYR A 82 -5.88 -40.82 40.66
C TYR A 82 -4.40 -40.48 40.51
N TYR A 83 -3.62 -41.42 39.99
CA TYR A 83 -2.19 -41.27 39.69
C TYR A 83 -1.77 -42.28 38.60
N GLY A 84 -0.58 -42.10 38.02
CA GLY A 84 -0.01 -43.04 37.03
C GLY A 84 -0.70 -42.98 35.65
N ASP A 85 -0.67 -44.10 34.91
CA ASP A 85 -1.07 -44.18 33.50
C ASP A 85 -2.53 -43.74 33.22
N VAL A 86 -3.40 -43.83 34.23
CA VAL A 86 -4.81 -43.40 34.15
C VAL A 86 -4.93 -41.89 33.88
N LEU A 87 -3.92 -41.11 34.24
CA LEU A 87 -3.81 -39.68 33.91
C LEU A 87 -3.01 -39.41 32.62
N GLY A 88 -2.36 -40.42 32.05
CA GLY A 88 -1.60 -40.30 30.80
C GLY A 88 -2.47 -40.08 29.55
N GLY A 89 -3.78 -40.34 29.63
CA GLY A 89 -4.75 -40.06 28.57
C GLY A 89 -5.41 -38.68 28.68
N ASN A 90 -5.88 -38.12 27.56
CA ASN A 90 -6.60 -36.83 27.53
C ASN A 90 -7.99 -36.85 28.18
N THR A 91 -8.47 -38.02 28.62
CA THR A 91 -9.80 -38.22 29.19
C THR A 91 -9.75 -39.17 30.38
N LEU A 92 -10.42 -38.83 31.48
CA LEU A 92 -10.56 -39.67 32.67
C LEU A 92 -12.04 -40.01 32.91
N ARG A 93 -12.35 -41.26 33.23
CA ARG A 93 -13.71 -41.66 33.64
C ARG A 93 -13.79 -41.75 35.17
N HIS A 94 -14.71 -41.00 35.77
CA HIS A 94 -14.95 -40.98 37.21
C HIS A 94 -16.34 -41.57 37.53
N PRO A 95 -16.43 -42.73 38.22
CA PRO A 95 -17.71 -43.34 38.60
C PRO A 95 -18.44 -42.59 39.73
N ILE A 96 -19.70 -42.21 39.52
CA ILE A 96 -20.52 -41.51 40.52
C ILE A 96 -22.02 -41.78 40.31
N ASN A 97 -22.81 -41.81 41.38
CA ASN A 97 -24.26 -42.03 41.26
C ASN A 97 -24.93 -40.87 40.50
N LYS A 98 -26.13 -41.11 39.95
CA LYS A 98 -26.96 -40.04 39.41
C LYS A 98 -27.32 -39.05 40.53
N GLY A 99 -27.26 -37.77 40.23
CA GLY A 99 -27.45 -36.72 41.23
C GLY A 99 -26.92 -35.38 40.73
N GLU A 100 -27.10 -34.35 41.54
CA GLU A 100 -26.55 -33.02 41.28
C GLU A 100 -25.41 -32.74 42.26
N TYR A 101 -24.26 -32.34 41.73
CA TYR A 101 -23.01 -32.25 42.47
C TYR A 101 -22.26 -30.95 42.18
N ASP A 102 -21.53 -30.47 43.19
CA ASP A 102 -20.42 -29.54 43.00
C ASP A 102 -19.11 -30.36 43.02
N PHE A 103 -18.36 -30.32 41.93
CA PHE A 103 -17.10 -31.04 41.79
C PHE A 103 -15.90 -30.13 42.08
N VAL A 104 -14.95 -30.63 42.86
CA VAL A 104 -13.65 -29.99 43.08
C VAL A 104 -12.55 -30.94 42.62
N PHE A 105 -11.64 -30.41 41.82
CA PHE A 105 -10.50 -31.12 41.24
C PHE A 105 -9.23 -30.56 41.87
N LEU A 106 -8.41 -31.43 42.46
CA LEU A 106 -7.11 -31.06 43.01
C LEU A 106 -6.03 -31.79 42.23
N ALA A 107 -5.25 -31.07 41.44
CA ALA A 107 -4.13 -31.66 40.70
C ALA A 107 -2.82 -31.42 41.44
N ASN A 108 -1.90 -32.38 41.33
CA ASN A 108 -0.57 -32.33 41.95
C ASN A 108 -0.64 -32.02 43.44
N GLU A 109 -1.47 -32.78 44.18
CA GLU A 109 -1.52 -32.61 45.64
C GLU A 109 -0.11 -32.81 46.24
N PRO A 110 0.33 -31.94 47.17
CA PRO A 110 1.65 -32.05 47.76
C PRO A 110 1.92 -33.41 48.38
N HIS A 111 3.14 -33.93 48.19
CA HIS A 111 3.59 -35.16 48.86
C HIS A 111 3.93 -34.89 50.33
N ASN A 112 2.89 -34.56 51.11
CA ASN A 112 2.96 -34.22 52.54
C ASN A 112 1.95 -35.09 53.31
N THR A 113 2.42 -35.84 54.31
CA THR A 113 1.61 -36.82 55.05
C THR A 113 0.44 -36.19 55.81
N ILE A 114 0.60 -34.97 56.30
CA ILE A 114 -0.45 -34.22 57.02
C ILE A 114 -1.51 -33.75 56.03
N VAL A 115 -1.10 -33.15 54.91
CA VAL A 115 -2.01 -32.70 53.85
C VAL A 115 -2.81 -33.88 53.30
N LYS A 116 -2.14 -35.00 53.02
CA LYS A 116 -2.79 -36.23 52.54
C LYS A 116 -3.83 -36.75 53.52
N ALA A 117 -3.50 -36.83 54.81
CA ALA A 117 -4.45 -37.28 55.83
C ALA A 117 -5.70 -36.38 55.92
N VAL A 118 -5.55 -35.07 55.74
CA VAL A 118 -6.69 -34.14 55.71
C VAL A 118 -7.52 -34.34 54.44
N LEU A 119 -6.88 -34.44 53.28
CA LEU A 119 -7.55 -34.63 51.98
C LEU A 119 -8.31 -35.97 51.90
N ASP A 120 -7.78 -37.04 52.49
CA ASP A 120 -8.41 -38.36 52.51
C ASP A 120 -9.67 -38.40 53.41
N ASN A 121 -9.80 -37.47 54.37
CA ASN A 121 -10.89 -37.44 55.35
C ASN A 121 -11.90 -36.28 55.14
N ILE A 122 -12.01 -35.74 53.92
CA ILE A 122 -13.00 -34.71 53.59
C ILE A 122 -14.42 -35.29 53.63
N THR A 123 -15.26 -34.78 54.54
CA THR A 123 -16.64 -35.23 54.74
C THR A 123 -17.70 -34.34 54.10
N ASP A 124 -17.40 -33.06 53.91
CA ASP A 124 -18.31 -32.04 53.41
C ASP A 124 -17.54 -30.91 52.74
N TYR A 125 -18.24 -30.07 52.00
CA TYR A 125 -17.63 -29.00 51.22
C TYR A 125 -16.88 -27.97 52.08
N ASP A 126 -17.37 -27.68 53.29
CA ASP A 126 -16.79 -26.64 54.14
C ASP A 126 -15.44 -27.05 54.71
N ALA A 127 -15.13 -28.35 54.76
CA ALA A 127 -13.81 -28.85 55.12
C ALA A 127 -12.69 -28.23 54.26
N LEU A 128 -12.96 -27.91 52.98
CA LEU A 128 -12.01 -27.26 52.06
C LEU A 128 -11.49 -25.92 52.57
N LYS A 129 -12.31 -25.18 53.35
CA LYS A 129 -11.98 -23.86 53.89
C LYS A 129 -10.85 -23.88 54.93
N SER A 130 -10.47 -25.07 55.40
CA SER A 130 -9.41 -25.25 56.40
C SER A 130 -8.09 -25.77 55.82
N ILE A 131 -8.06 -26.10 54.53
CA ILE A 131 -6.93 -26.80 53.90
C ILE A 131 -6.00 -25.78 53.24
N SER A 132 -4.70 -25.95 53.47
CA SER A 132 -3.63 -25.17 52.83
C SER A 132 -2.43 -26.06 52.49
N TYR A 133 -1.70 -25.68 51.46
CA TYR A 133 -0.50 -26.36 50.99
C TYR A 133 0.76 -25.59 51.41
N PRO A 134 1.78 -26.26 51.98
CA PRO A 134 3.01 -25.59 52.41
C PRO A 134 3.77 -24.93 51.25
N ALA A 135 4.43 -23.81 51.52
CA ALA A 135 5.18 -23.00 50.55
C ALA A 135 6.32 -23.75 49.86
N GLU A 136 6.89 -24.75 50.53
CA GLU A 136 7.99 -25.57 50.02
C GLU A 136 7.61 -26.36 48.76
N PHE A 137 6.32 -26.62 48.51
CA PHE A 137 5.84 -27.34 47.32
C PHE A 137 5.60 -26.43 46.10
N PHE A 138 5.91 -25.14 46.23
CA PHE A 138 5.76 -24.15 45.17
C PHE A 138 7.14 -23.65 44.74
N ASP A 139 7.86 -24.46 43.95
CA ASP A 139 9.17 -24.12 43.38
C ASP A 139 9.25 -24.49 41.90
N SER A 140 10.35 -24.10 41.25
CA SER A 140 10.51 -24.24 39.80
C SER A 140 10.83 -25.65 39.32
N GLU A 141 11.16 -26.57 40.23
CA GLU A 141 11.61 -27.94 39.94
C GLU A 141 10.51 -28.99 40.16
N ARG A 142 9.36 -28.59 40.69
CA ARG A 142 8.23 -29.48 41.00
C ARG A 142 7.01 -29.20 40.11
N VAL A 143 6.15 -30.21 39.98
CA VAL A 143 4.81 -30.03 39.41
C VAL A 143 3.96 -29.15 40.33
N ILE A 144 3.20 -28.24 39.73
CA ILE A 144 2.55 -27.17 40.47
C ILE A 144 1.18 -27.65 40.98
N PRO A 145 0.86 -27.51 42.28
CA PRO A 145 -0.49 -27.79 42.78
C PRO A 145 -1.54 -26.93 42.09
N MET A 146 -2.65 -27.54 41.66
CA MET A 146 -3.74 -26.84 40.96
C MET A 146 -5.10 -27.20 41.54
N ILE A 147 -6.08 -26.30 41.36
CA ILE A 147 -7.45 -26.50 41.77
C ILE A 147 -8.43 -26.08 40.67
N ALA A 148 -9.56 -26.76 40.57
CA ALA A 148 -10.71 -26.31 39.79
C ALA A 148 -12.01 -26.67 40.49
N GLU A 149 -13.06 -25.93 40.18
CA GLU A 149 -14.40 -26.19 40.68
C GLU A 149 -15.42 -26.09 39.54
N ASN A 150 -16.29 -27.09 39.44
CA ASN A 150 -17.44 -27.10 38.53
C ASN A 150 -18.70 -27.29 39.37
N ASN A 151 -19.51 -26.24 39.46
CA ASN A 151 -20.72 -26.21 40.28
C ASN A 151 -21.97 -26.65 39.50
N SER A 152 -22.94 -27.22 40.21
CA SER A 152 -24.28 -27.57 39.72
C SER A 152 -24.26 -28.54 38.54
N ILE A 153 -23.42 -29.57 38.62
CA ILE A 153 -23.29 -30.61 37.59
C ILE A 153 -24.28 -31.73 37.88
N LYS A 154 -25.24 -31.91 36.99
CA LYS A 154 -26.23 -32.99 37.11
C LYS A 154 -25.77 -34.20 36.31
N VAL A 155 -25.46 -35.28 37.01
CA VAL A 155 -25.03 -36.56 36.45
C VAL A 155 -26.24 -37.41 36.12
N LEU A 156 -26.31 -37.88 34.87
CA LEU A 156 -27.37 -38.73 34.35
C LEU A 156 -26.82 -40.14 34.08
N ALA A 157 -27.70 -41.04 33.62
CA ALA A 157 -27.31 -42.38 33.21
C ALA A 157 -26.40 -42.36 31.96
N ASP A 158 -25.59 -43.41 31.82
CA ASP A 158 -24.76 -43.71 30.63
C ASP A 158 -23.73 -42.62 30.26
N GLY A 159 -23.22 -41.88 31.24
CA GLY A 159 -22.17 -40.88 31.01
C GLY A 159 -22.64 -39.52 30.52
N ASN A 160 -23.95 -39.29 30.48
CA ASN A 160 -24.55 -38.00 30.14
C ASN A 160 -24.55 -37.08 31.37
N LEU A 161 -24.41 -35.77 31.13
CA LEU A 161 -24.45 -34.76 32.18
C LEU A 161 -25.12 -33.47 31.70
N GLU A 162 -25.72 -32.70 32.59
CA GLU A 162 -26.15 -31.32 32.33
C GLU A 162 -25.20 -30.36 33.06
N VAL A 163 -24.52 -29.48 32.31
CA VAL A 163 -23.73 -28.36 32.85
C VAL A 163 -24.54 -27.09 32.62
N ASN A 164 -24.91 -26.37 33.68
CA ASN A 164 -25.71 -25.14 33.57
C ASN A 164 -27.01 -25.31 32.73
N GLY A 165 -27.65 -26.49 32.81
CA GLY A 165 -28.86 -26.83 32.04
C GLY A 165 -28.61 -27.22 30.57
N VAL A 166 -27.35 -27.33 30.13
CA VAL A 166 -26.98 -27.77 28.77
C VAL A 166 -26.50 -29.21 28.81
N ALA A 167 -27.08 -30.06 27.95
CA ALA A 167 -26.65 -31.45 27.82
C ALA A 167 -25.21 -31.55 27.31
N SER A 168 -24.41 -32.39 27.96
CA SER A 168 -23.03 -32.70 27.63
C SER A 168 -22.74 -34.18 27.90
N THR A 169 -21.65 -34.68 27.33
CA THR A 169 -21.10 -36.02 27.59
C THR A 169 -19.72 -35.96 28.22
N LYS A 170 -19.17 -34.74 28.39
CA LYS A 170 -17.85 -34.47 28.93
C LYS A 170 -17.87 -33.25 29.85
N LEU A 171 -17.15 -33.34 30.95
CA LEU A 171 -16.89 -32.24 31.86
C LEU A 171 -15.47 -31.73 31.61
N THR A 172 -15.35 -30.53 31.01
CA THR A 172 -14.06 -29.87 30.85
C THR A 172 -13.66 -29.21 32.17
N VAL A 173 -12.44 -29.49 32.61
CA VAL A 173 -11.87 -28.94 33.84
C VAL A 173 -10.81 -27.90 33.47
N GLY A 174 -10.95 -26.68 34.01
CA GLY A 174 -9.96 -25.62 33.89
C GLY A 174 -9.11 -25.53 35.15
N LEU A 175 -8.07 -26.37 35.24
CA LEU A 175 -7.17 -26.38 36.40
C LEU A 175 -6.44 -25.04 36.53
N ARG A 176 -6.49 -24.44 37.73
CA ARG A 176 -5.80 -23.20 38.07
C ARG A 176 -4.64 -23.48 39.01
N ARG A 177 -3.45 -23.03 38.64
CA ARG A 177 -2.26 -23.16 39.48
C ARG A 177 -2.42 -22.34 40.76
N LEU A 178 -2.07 -22.93 41.90
CA LEU A 178 -2.04 -22.27 43.22
C LEU A 178 -0.77 -21.42 43.44
N ALA A 179 -0.08 -21.08 42.35
CA ALA A 179 1.18 -20.34 42.33
C ALA A 179 1.10 -19.17 41.35
N ALA A 180 2.11 -18.30 41.39
CA ALA A 180 2.42 -17.37 40.32
C ALA A 180 3.82 -17.68 39.76
N ARG A 181 3.98 -17.45 38.46
CA ARG A 181 5.30 -17.45 37.80
C ARG A 181 5.82 -16.03 37.75
N VAL A 182 7.09 -15.87 38.09
CA VAL A 182 7.81 -14.60 38.00
C VAL A 182 9.00 -14.77 37.07
N ASP A 183 9.00 -14.02 35.97
CA ASP A 183 10.11 -13.91 35.05
C ASP A 183 10.81 -12.57 35.28
N VAL A 184 12.09 -12.60 35.65
CA VAL A 184 12.83 -11.41 36.12
C VAL A 184 13.82 -10.96 35.05
N VAL A 185 13.82 -9.66 34.73
CA VAL A 185 14.87 -9.00 33.96
C VAL A 185 15.39 -7.82 34.79
N LEU A 186 16.69 -7.85 35.12
CA LEU A 186 17.37 -6.76 35.81
C LEU A 186 18.30 -6.06 34.83
N LYS A 187 18.35 -4.74 34.92
CA LYS A 187 19.19 -3.88 34.07
C LYS A 187 19.99 -2.92 34.93
N SER A 188 21.19 -2.52 34.51
CA SER A 188 22.06 -1.64 35.28
C SER A 188 22.92 -0.72 34.40
N LYS A 189 23.21 0.48 34.91
CA LYS A 189 24.23 1.39 34.36
C LYS A 189 25.67 0.98 34.73
N VAL A 190 25.80 0.12 35.74
CA VAL A 190 27.08 -0.46 36.16
C VAL A 190 27.18 -1.85 35.54
N ASP A 191 28.31 -2.14 34.91
CA ASP A 191 28.63 -3.49 34.46
C ASP A 191 29.02 -4.35 35.66
N PHE A 192 28.16 -5.29 36.03
CA PHE A 192 28.39 -6.22 37.13
C PHE A 192 29.15 -7.48 36.71
N GLY A 193 29.66 -7.57 35.47
CA GLY A 193 30.42 -8.72 34.97
C GLY A 193 29.54 -9.89 34.50
N ASP A 194 30.18 -11.01 34.16
CA ASP A 194 29.52 -12.23 33.65
C ASP A 194 29.51 -13.37 34.68
N ALA A 195 28.97 -14.53 34.33
CA ALA A 195 28.86 -15.68 35.24
C ALA A 195 30.20 -16.14 35.86
N SER A 196 31.35 -15.74 35.30
CA SER A 196 32.69 -16.10 35.77
C SER A 196 33.43 -14.99 36.52
N SER A 197 32.92 -13.75 36.48
CA SER A 197 33.58 -12.54 36.99
C SER A 197 32.62 -11.56 37.70
N SER A 198 31.41 -12.02 38.00
CA SER A 198 30.30 -11.14 38.39
C SER A 198 30.32 -10.71 39.85
N GLU A 199 30.03 -9.42 40.09
CA GLU A 199 29.71 -8.85 41.42
C GLU A 199 28.24 -9.09 41.81
N PHE A 200 27.39 -9.53 40.88
CA PHE A 200 26.04 -10.01 41.17
C PHE A 200 26.09 -11.46 41.65
N GLU A 201 25.60 -11.72 42.87
CA GLU A 201 25.57 -13.05 43.51
C GLU A 201 24.29 -13.83 43.14
N GLY A 202 23.19 -13.10 42.90
CA GLY A 202 21.88 -13.69 42.60
C GLY A 202 20.71 -12.83 43.09
N ILE A 203 19.59 -13.47 43.39
CA ILE A 203 18.38 -12.79 43.88
C ILE A 203 17.78 -13.52 45.10
N THR A 204 17.07 -12.78 45.93
CA THR A 204 16.32 -13.32 47.07
C THR A 204 14.90 -12.79 47.06
N PHE A 205 13.93 -13.69 47.24
CA PHE A 205 12.55 -13.34 47.60
C PHE A 205 12.33 -13.66 49.08
N SER A 206 11.96 -12.68 49.89
CA SER A 206 11.65 -12.87 51.32
C SER A 206 10.23 -12.39 51.64
N ASN A 207 9.75 -12.69 52.85
CA ASN A 207 8.35 -12.46 53.26
C ASN A 207 7.33 -13.27 52.43
N ILE A 208 7.75 -14.42 51.89
CA ILE A 208 6.88 -15.35 51.16
C ILE A 208 5.91 -16.00 52.18
N PRO A 209 4.62 -16.20 51.85
CA PRO A 209 3.69 -16.92 52.74
C PRO A 209 4.19 -18.35 52.99
N ASP A 210 4.02 -18.85 54.21
CA ASP A 210 4.38 -20.21 54.60
C ASP A 210 3.46 -21.29 54.02
N ARG A 211 2.29 -20.90 53.54
CA ARG A 211 1.27 -21.80 52.97
C ARG A 211 0.30 -21.07 52.03
N VAL A 212 -0.34 -21.84 51.15
CA VAL A 212 -1.39 -21.38 50.23
C VAL A 212 -2.71 -22.08 50.55
N PRO A 213 -3.75 -21.38 51.03
CA PRO A 213 -5.10 -21.93 51.16
C PRO A 213 -5.67 -22.42 49.84
N LEU A 214 -6.29 -23.62 49.82
CA LEU A 214 -6.93 -24.17 48.63
C LEU A 214 -8.00 -23.24 48.07
N VAL A 215 -8.84 -22.71 48.96
CA VAL A 215 -9.96 -21.84 48.62
C VAL A 215 -9.53 -20.52 48.00
N TYR A 216 -8.27 -20.10 48.14
CA TYR A 216 -7.76 -18.90 47.45
C TYR A 216 -7.54 -19.12 45.95
N GLY A 217 -7.55 -20.37 45.47
CA GLY A 217 -7.63 -20.68 44.05
C GLY A 217 -9.05 -20.67 43.46
N LEU A 218 -10.09 -20.44 44.29
CA LEU A 218 -11.51 -20.48 43.92
C LEU A 218 -12.15 -19.08 44.16
N PRO A 219 -12.31 -18.19 43.13
CA PRO A 219 -13.58 -18.04 42.38
C PRO A 219 -13.47 -17.30 41.00
N SER A 220 -14.66 -17.11 40.36
CA SER A 220 -15.10 -16.71 39.00
C SER A 220 -14.10 -16.54 37.84
N ASP A 221 -14.64 -16.80 36.64
CA ASP A 221 -14.05 -16.55 35.32
C ASP A 221 -13.11 -15.34 35.30
N CYS A 222 -12.03 -15.45 34.52
CA CYS A 222 -11.16 -14.33 34.19
C CYS A 222 -12.04 -13.10 33.91
N LEU A 223 -11.81 -12.02 34.66
CA LEU A 223 -12.57 -10.79 34.45
C LEU A 223 -12.40 -10.40 32.98
N PRO A 224 -13.48 -10.14 32.21
CA PRO A 224 -13.38 -9.87 30.79
C PRO A 224 -12.34 -8.78 30.54
N SER A 225 -11.40 -9.02 29.62
CA SER A 225 -10.29 -8.10 29.29
C SER A 225 -9.35 -7.73 30.46
N SER A 226 -9.24 -8.58 31.48
CA SER A 226 -8.34 -8.38 32.62
C SER A 226 -7.45 -9.60 32.87
N TRP A 227 -6.23 -9.36 33.34
CA TRP A 227 -5.30 -10.39 33.82
C TRP A 227 -5.70 -10.93 35.21
N ALA A 228 -6.57 -10.20 35.92
CA ALA A 228 -6.98 -10.54 37.28
C ALA A 228 -8.19 -11.48 37.28
N TYR A 229 -8.15 -12.46 38.16
CA TYR A 229 -9.33 -13.19 38.58
C TYR A 229 -10.04 -12.42 39.69
N ALA A 230 -11.33 -12.69 39.89
CA ALA A 230 -12.04 -12.13 41.03
C ALA A 230 -11.41 -12.60 42.34
N ASP A 231 -11.48 -11.76 43.36
CA ASP A 231 -10.96 -12.07 44.70
C ASP A 231 -11.63 -13.35 45.26
N PRO A 232 -10.89 -14.22 45.97
CA PRO A 232 -11.44 -15.33 46.75
C PRO A 232 -12.72 -14.98 47.49
N VAL A 233 -13.79 -15.72 47.17
CA VAL A 233 -15.15 -15.52 47.68
C VAL A 233 -15.37 -16.40 48.92
N LEU A 234 -14.61 -17.50 49.02
CA LEU A 234 -14.67 -18.41 50.16
C LEU A 234 -13.69 -17.94 51.26
N PRO A 235 -14.16 -17.78 52.51
CA PRO A 235 -13.27 -17.46 53.63
C PRO A 235 -12.38 -18.65 53.96
N TYR A 236 -11.12 -18.38 54.29
CA TYR A 236 -10.19 -19.36 54.84
C TYR A 236 -10.31 -19.40 56.37
N GLY A 237 -10.62 -20.57 56.92
CA GLY A 237 -10.81 -20.82 58.36
C GLY A 237 -9.74 -21.71 58.99
N GLY A 238 -8.64 -21.99 58.27
CA GLY A 238 -7.53 -22.80 58.76
C GLY A 238 -6.53 -22.02 59.63
N THR A 239 -5.36 -22.62 59.88
CA THR A 239 -4.27 -21.97 60.62
C THR A 239 -3.82 -20.68 59.94
N ALA A 240 -3.58 -19.62 60.72
CA ALA A 240 -3.13 -18.32 60.23
C ALA A 240 -1.87 -18.45 59.35
N ILE A 241 -1.84 -17.67 58.26
CA ILE A 241 -0.73 -17.64 57.31
C ILE A 241 0.38 -16.77 57.91
N THR A 242 1.60 -17.29 57.98
CA THR A 242 2.78 -16.54 58.41
C THR A 242 3.66 -16.22 57.20
N ARG A 243 4.50 -15.18 57.30
CA ARG A 243 5.32 -14.69 56.17
C ARG A 243 6.79 -14.64 56.55
N ASN A 244 7.40 -15.81 56.62
CA ASN A 244 8.78 -15.97 57.04
C ASN A 244 9.60 -16.85 56.08
N VAL A 245 9.03 -17.23 54.94
CA VAL A 245 9.73 -18.03 53.95
C VAL A 245 10.61 -17.13 53.10
N GLU A 246 11.84 -17.60 52.87
CA GLU A 246 12.83 -16.98 52.00
C GLU A 246 13.24 -17.95 50.91
N ARG A 247 13.39 -17.44 49.68
CA ARG A 247 13.88 -18.17 48.52
C ARG A 247 15.04 -17.42 47.90
N LYS A 248 16.24 -17.95 48.12
CA LYS A 248 17.49 -17.43 47.56
C LYS A 248 17.87 -18.26 46.33
N LEU A 249 18.14 -17.58 45.22
CA LEU A 249 18.69 -18.16 43.99
C LEU A 249 20.05 -17.52 43.73
N THR A 250 21.11 -18.32 43.66
CA THR A 250 22.49 -17.82 43.50
C THR A 250 23.09 -18.30 42.19
N LEU A 251 24.08 -17.57 41.66
CA LEU A 251 24.85 -18.06 40.51
C LEU A 251 25.62 -19.35 40.84
N ALA A 252 26.03 -19.55 42.10
CA ALA A 252 26.79 -20.72 42.52
C ALA A 252 25.94 -22.00 42.53
N ASP A 253 24.71 -21.91 43.02
CA ASP A 253 23.84 -23.07 43.22
C ASP A 253 22.82 -23.24 42.07
N ASN A 254 22.56 -22.17 41.31
CA ASN A 254 21.50 -22.12 40.29
C ASN A 254 21.95 -21.46 39.00
N ALA A 255 23.19 -21.70 38.55
CA ALA A 255 23.78 -21.07 37.36
C ALA A 255 22.87 -21.11 36.12
N ASP A 256 22.20 -22.24 35.87
CA ASP A 256 21.31 -22.42 34.70
C ASP A 256 20.07 -21.51 34.73
N CYS A 257 19.67 -21.03 35.91
CA CYS A 257 18.57 -20.09 36.09
C CYS A 257 18.93 -18.67 35.65
N PHE A 258 20.21 -18.34 35.43
CA PHE A 258 20.61 -16.97 35.08
C PHE A 258 21.09 -16.89 33.63
N LYS A 259 20.73 -15.81 32.95
CA LYS A 259 21.29 -15.43 31.64
C LYS A 259 21.74 -13.97 31.72
N ILE A 260 23.03 -13.76 31.97
CA ILE A 260 23.65 -12.44 31.93
C ILE A 260 23.99 -12.15 30.47
N ASP A 261 23.36 -11.13 29.87
CA ASP A 261 23.48 -10.85 28.44
C ASP A 261 23.10 -9.39 28.15
N PRO A 262 24.06 -8.52 27.78
CA PRO A 262 23.80 -7.12 27.42
C PRO A 262 22.85 -6.94 26.22
N THR A 263 22.61 -7.99 25.41
CA THR A 263 21.62 -7.94 24.32
C THR A 263 20.17 -7.85 24.81
N LEU A 264 19.93 -8.13 26.11
CA LEU A 264 18.62 -7.94 26.75
C LEU A 264 18.23 -6.45 26.91
N LEU A 265 19.16 -5.53 26.66
CA LEU A 265 18.93 -4.08 26.70
C LEU A 265 18.34 -3.59 25.38
N THR A 266 17.20 -2.91 25.45
CA THR A 266 16.57 -2.22 24.31
C THR A 266 17.39 -1.00 23.86
N THR A 267 17.07 -0.45 22.69
CA THR A 267 17.68 0.81 22.22
C THR A 267 17.45 1.96 23.21
N GLU A 268 16.28 2.02 23.83
CA GLU A 268 15.96 3.01 24.87
C GLU A 268 16.77 2.80 26.14
N ASP A 269 16.99 1.54 26.56
CA ASP A 269 17.84 1.22 27.70
C ASP A 269 19.29 1.69 27.48
N LYS A 270 19.83 1.43 26.28
CA LYS A 270 21.19 1.85 25.88
C LYS A 270 21.33 3.36 25.79
N ASN A 271 20.30 4.06 25.31
CA ASN A 271 20.24 5.52 25.31
C ASN A 271 20.17 6.11 26.72
N ASN A 272 19.75 5.33 27.72
CA ASN A 272 19.75 5.68 29.14
C ASN A 272 21.02 5.21 29.86
N ASP A 273 22.11 4.91 29.15
CA ASP A 273 23.40 4.43 29.65
C ASP A 273 23.35 3.10 30.42
N LEU A 274 22.32 2.27 30.20
CA LEU A 274 22.32 0.91 30.75
C LEU A 274 23.30 0.05 29.93
N VAL A 275 24.19 -0.68 30.62
CA VAL A 275 25.28 -1.44 30.00
C VAL A 275 25.25 -2.93 30.37
N TRP A 276 24.50 -3.30 31.40
CA TRP A 276 24.41 -4.68 31.89
C TRP A 276 22.96 -5.11 32.08
N ALA A 277 22.69 -6.38 31.80
CA ALA A 277 21.39 -6.99 32.06
C ALA A 277 21.50 -8.48 32.36
N VAL A 278 20.63 -8.96 33.26
CA VAL A 278 20.45 -10.39 33.55
C VAL A 278 18.98 -10.75 33.48
N LYS A 279 18.69 -11.91 32.89
CA LYS A 279 17.39 -12.57 32.98
C LYS A 279 17.47 -13.72 33.96
N VAL A 280 16.59 -13.76 34.96
CA VAL A 280 16.39 -14.94 35.81
C VAL A 280 15.24 -15.74 35.22
N LYS A 281 15.56 -16.96 34.81
CA LYS A 281 14.67 -17.92 34.19
C LYS A 281 13.84 -18.57 35.29
N LYS A 282 12.50 -18.47 35.14
CA LYS A 282 11.50 -19.25 35.86
C LYS A 282 11.65 -19.23 37.39
N VAL A 283 10.92 -18.35 38.06
CA VAL A 283 10.70 -18.42 39.50
C VAL A 283 9.24 -18.74 39.77
N ILE A 284 8.97 -19.84 40.45
CA ILE A 284 7.63 -20.13 40.97
C ILE A 284 7.54 -19.66 42.41
N LEU A 285 6.51 -18.89 42.73
CA LEU A 285 6.20 -18.42 44.08
C LEU A 285 4.79 -18.86 44.48
N PRO A 286 4.57 -19.24 45.76
CA PRO A 286 3.23 -19.53 46.26
C PRO A 286 2.33 -18.29 46.11
N SER A 287 1.09 -18.49 45.66
CA SER A 287 0.13 -17.38 45.59
C SER A 287 -0.14 -16.80 46.99
N SER A 288 -0.46 -15.51 47.05
CA SER A 288 -0.55 -14.76 48.29
C SER A 288 -1.72 -13.78 48.22
N PHE A 289 -2.85 -14.13 48.85
CA PHE A 289 -4.03 -13.27 48.91
C PHE A 289 -4.28 -12.77 50.33
N PHE A 290 -4.70 -11.51 50.45
CA PHE A 290 -5.16 -10.86 51.67
C PHE A 290 -6.08 -9.69 51.32
N SER A 291 -7.07 -9.41 52.17
CA SER A 291 -8.18 -8.50 51.84
C SER A 291 -7.75 -7.05 51.67
N SER A 292 -6.78 -6.59 52.47
CA SER A 292 -6.23 -5.23 52.36
C SER A 292 -5.07 -5.22 51.36
N LYS A 293 -5.36 -5.24 50.06
CA LYS A 293 -4.38 -5.34 48.97
C LYS A 293 -3.22 -4.33 49.06
N SER A 294 -3.47 -3.15 49.62
CA SER A 294 -2.47 -2.09 49.82
C SER A 294 -1.61 -2.24 51.08
N ASP A 295 -1.78 -3.30 51.87
CA ASP A 295 -0.99 -3.55 53.08
C ASP A 295 0.43 -4.00 52.73
N GLU A 296 1.34 -3.04 52.77
CA GLU A 296 2.74 -3.24 52.43
C GLU A 296 3.54 -4.10 53.43
N THR A 297 2.97 -4.47 54.58
CA THR A 297 3.62 -5.37 55.55
C THR A 297 3.57 -6.82 55.07
N ASN A 298 2.59 -7.15 54.22
CA ASN A 298 2.39 -8.46 53.63
C ASN A 298 3.07 -8.65 52.27
N ALA A 299 3.77 -7.62 51.78
CA ALA A 299 4.42 -7.62 50.48
C ALA A 299 5.64 -8.55 50.43
N ILE A 300 5.78 -9.32 49.35
CA ILE A 300 7.00 -10.09 49.09
C ILE A 300 8.12 -9.09 48.78
N ASN A 301 9.26 -9.23 49.46
CA ASN A 301 10.44 -8.42 49.20
C ASN A 301 11.30 -9.11 48.15
N PHE A 302 11.75 -8.34 47.17
CA PHE A 302 12.70 -8.77 46.15
C PHE A 302 14.02 -8.04 46.36
N THR A 303 15.08 -8.82 46.57
CA THR A 303 16.44 -8.32 46.81
C THR A 303 17.36 -8.80 45.71
N VAL A 304 18.17 -7.88 45.17
CA VAL A 304 19.28 -8.19 44.27
C VAL A 304 20.53 -8.34 45.12
N ASN A 305 21.08 -9.55 45.18
CA ASN A 305 22.24 -9.86 46.00
C ASN A 305 23.51 -9.47 45.24
N LEU A 306 24.28 -8.53 45.79
CA LEU A 306 25.56 -8.09 45.26
C LEU A 306 26.69 -8.42 46.24
N ILE A 307 27.86 -8.79 45.71
CA ILE A 307 29.09 -9.09 46.45
C ILE A 307 29.76 -7.78 46.86
N ASP A 308 30.14 -7.67 48.14
CA ASP A 308 30.89 -6.53 48.72
C ASP A 308 30.29 -5.13 48.43
N LYS A 309 29.00 -5.08 48.05
CA LYS A 309 28.23 -3.87 47.72
C LYS A 309 26.86 -3.91 48.40
N TYR A 310 26.22 -2.76 48.50
CA TYR A 310 24.84 -2.70 49.01
C TYR A 310 23.91 -3.49 48.08
N SER A 311 23.15 -4.43 48.64
CA SER A 311 22.18 -5.24 47.90
C SER A 311 20.83 -4.51 47.88
N PRO A 312 20.45 -3.88 46.75
CA PRO A 312 19.22 -3.10 46.71
C PRO A 312 18.00 -4.03 46.72
N SER A 313 16.94 -3.59 47.39
CA SER A 313 15.71 -4.35 47.54
C SER A 313 14.48 -3.47 47.32
N CYS A 314 13.37 -4.09 46.94
CA CYS A 314 12.07 -3.44 46.84
C CYS A 314 10.94 -4.40 47.24
N LYS A 315 9.76 -3.85 47.54
CA LYS A 315 8.53 -4.63 47.70
C LYS A 315 7.91 -4.89 46.32
N LEU A 316 7.50 -6.12 46.04
CA LEU A 316 6.77 -6.43 44.81
C LEU A 316 5.38 -5.77 44.87
N LYS A 317 5.10 -4.84 43.95
CA LYS A 317 3.89 -4.03 43.91
C LYS A 317 3.36 -3.90 42.49
N ILE A 318 2.05 -4.05 42.30
CA ILE A 318 1.39 -3.72 41.03
C ILE A 318 1.21 -2.19 40.95
N LEU A 319 1.71 -1.56 39.89
CA LEU A 319 1.87 -0.09 39.85
C LEU A 319 0.57 0.68 39.59
N SER A 320 -0.39 0.08 38.88
CA SER A 320 -1.64 0.75 38.49
C SER A 320 -2.64 0.94 39.64
N ASP A 321 -2.48 0.20 40.74
CA ASP A 321 -3.30 0.23 41.95
C ASP A 321 -2.47 -0.44 43.06
N PRO A 322 -2.16 0.17 44.23
CA PRO A 322 -1.27 -0.45 45.23
C PRO A 322 -1.81 -1.79 45.72
N ASP A 323 -1.39 -2.85 45.02
CA ASP A 323 -1.73 -4.24 45.29
C ASP A 323 -0.42 -5.02 45.51
N TYR A 324 -0.27 -5.52 46.73
CA TYR A 324 0.86 -6.33 47.20
C TYR A 324 0.50 -7.83 47.26
N THR A 325 -0.68 -8.22 46.76
CA THR A 325 -1.05 -9.62 46.61
C THR A 325 -0.30 -10.27 45.44
N LEU A 326 -0.21 -11.60 45.46
CA LEU A 326 0.35 -12.40 44.39
C LEU A 326 -0.74 -13.35 43.87
N PRO A 327 -1.40 -13.04 42.75
CA PRO A 327 -2.55 -13.80 42.28
C PRO A 327 -2.17 -15.22 41.84
N ALA A 328 -3.06 -16.18 42.11
CA ALA A 328 -2.95 -17.54 41.61
C ALA A 328 -3.14 -17.59 40.08
N ASN A 329 -2.40 -18.48 39.42
CA ASN A 329 -2.47 -18.71 37.97
C ASN A 329 -2.11 -17.47 37.11
N ALA A 330 -1.19 -16.64 37.61
CA ALA A 330 -0.68 -15.46 36.90
C ALA A 330 0.80 -15.61 36.55
N LYS A 331 1.19 -15.03 35.41
CA LYS A 331 2.59 -14.83 35.02
C LYS A 331 2.92 -13.35 35.17
N LEU A 332 3.98 -13.06 35.91
CA LEU A 332 4.46 -11.72 36.19
C LEU A 332 5.79 -11.49 35.48
N ASP A 333 5.82 -10.51 34.58
CA ASP A 333 7.05 -10.01 34.01
C ASP A 333 7.58 -8.88 34.91
N LEU A 334 8.68 -9.18 35.61
CA LEU A 334 9.35 -8.26 36.52
C LEU A 334 10.53 -7.63 35.79
N THR A 335 10.45 -6.33 35.49
CA THR A 335 11.60 -5.58 34.98
C THR A 335 12.09 -4.59 36.03
N GLY A 336 13.32 -4.77 36.49
CA GLY A 336 13.97 -3.91 37.47
C GLY A 336 15.18 -3.18 36.89
N ILE A 337 15.34 -1.90 37.24
CA ILE A 337 16.59 -1.17 37.00
C ILE A 337 17.32 -1.07 38.33
N ILE A 338 18.52 -1.64 38.42
CA ILE A 338 19.38 -1.62 39.60
C ILE A 338 19.85 -0.17 39.83
N ARG A 339 19.22 0.48 40.81
CA ARG A 339 19.54 1.80 41.38
C ARG A 339 19.09 1.79 42.84
N GLU A 340 19.49 2.79 43.64
CA GLU A 340 18.99 2.94 45.01
C GLU A 340 17.91 4.05 45.06
N PRO A 341 16.65 3.75 45.43
CA PRO A 341 16.06 2.42 45.68
C PRO A 341 15.80 1.65 44.37
N LEU A 342 15.74 0.31 44.44
CA LEU A 342 15.44 -0.53 43.27
C LEU A 342 14.02 -0.23 42.79
N GLU A 343 13.88 0.16 41.52
CA GLU A 343 12.56 0.35 40.91
C GLU A 343 12.21 -0.86 40.06
N VAL A 344 11.08 -1.48 40.37
CA VAL A 344 10.55 -2.67 39.70
C VAL A 344 9.19 -2.37 39.10
N ASN A 345 9.08 -2.61 37.79
CA ASN A 345 7.81 -2.65 37.09
C ASN A 345 7.35 -4.10 37.01
N ILE A 346 6.14 -4.37 37.52
CA ILE A 346 5.49 -5.67 37.39
C ILE A 346 4.38 -5.54 36.36
N GLN A 347 4.47 -6.31 35.29
CA GLN A 347 3.40 -6.44 34.30
C GLN A 347 2.75 -7.82 34.45
N PRO A 348 1.56 -7.91 35.07
CA PRO A 348 0.83 -9.17 35.19
C PRO A 348 0.16 -9.56 33.85
N SER A 349 0.11 -10.87 33.59
CA SER A 349 -0.57 -11.49 32.46
C SER A 349 -1.18 -12.85 32.86
N PRO A 350 -2.22 -13.34 32.14
CA PRO A 350 -2.72 -14.70 32.35
C PRO A 350 -1.60 -15.73 32.18
N TRP A 351 -1.52 -16.72 33.07
CA TRP A 351 -0.60 -17.85 32.92
C TRP A 351 -1.22 -18.91 32.01
N ILE A 352 -1.36 -18.56 30.72
CA ILE A 352 -1.87 -19.44 29.66
C ILE A 352 -0.71 -20.09 28.90
N ASP A 353 -0.99 -21.22 28.23
CA ASP A 353 -0.05 -21.86 27.28
C ASP A 353 0.11 -20.93 26.07
N ASP A 354 1.04 -20.00 26.23
CA ASP A 354 1.31 -18.91 25.31
C ASP A 354 2.21 -19.39 24.16
N GLY A 355 1.77 -20.44 23.48
CA GLY A 355 2.35 -20.94 22.24
C GLY A 355 1.89 -20.18 20.99
N ASP A 356 0.88 -19.31 21.09
CA ASP A 356 0.18 -18.79 19.90
C ASP A 356 0.48 -17.33 19.54
N ASP A 357 1.52 -16.70 20.10
CA ASP A 357 2.03 -15.42 19.54
C ASP A 357 3.48 -15.07 19.91
N TRP A 358 4.14 -15.89 20.75
CA TRP A 358 5.49 -15.61 21.23
C TRP A 358 6.56 -16.15 20.29
N GLU A 359 7.53 -15.29 19.94
CA GLU A 359 8.77 -15.76 19.34
C GLU A 359 9.56 -16.57 20.37
N ILE A 360 9.69 -17.87 20.12
CA ILE A 360 10.58 -18.75 20.88
C ILE A 360 11.91 -18.74 20.14
N SER A 361 12.89 -18.02 20.69
CA SER A 361 14.23 -17.88 20.10
C SER A 361 14.81 -19.26 19.73
N GLY A 362 15.07 -19.49 18.44
CA GLY A 362 15.58 -20.76 17.91
C GLY A 362 14.52 -21.82 17.55
N VAL A 363 13.23 -21.61 17.87
CA VAL A 363 12.16 -22.62 17.68
C VAL A 363 11.03 -22.11 16.77
N ARG A 364 10.46 -20.93 17.03
CA ARG A 364 9.46 -20.29 16.17
C ARG A 364 9.69 -18.78 16.17
N VAL A 365 10.05 -18.23 15.02
CA VAL A 365 10.48 -16.83 14.87
C VAL A 365 9.72 -16.19 13.72
N LEU A 366 9.31 -14.94 13.88
CA LEU A 366 8.74 -14.10 12.82
C LEU A 366 9.20 -12.65 13.04
N ASN A 367 10.37 -12.35 12.49
CA ASN A 367 10.96 -11.03 12.54
C ASN A 367 10.50 -10.22 11.33
N VAL A 368 10.12 -8.97 11.55
CA VAL A 368 9.78 -8.02 10.48
C VAL A 368 10.72 -6.83 10.57
N SER A 369 11.14 -6.31 9.42
CA SER A 369 11.95 -5.10 9.32
C SER A 369 11.22 -3.86 9.82
N HIS A 370 9.89 -3.85 9.73
CA HIS A 370 9.03 -2.72 10.07
C HIS A 370 7.71 -3.19 10.68
N ILE A 371 7.30 -2.59 11.80
CA ILE A 371 5.96 -2.73 12.39
C ILE A 371 5.06 -1.52 12.09
N GLN A 372 5.66 -0.46 11.54
CA GLN A 372 4.97 0.74 11.08
C GLN A 372 5.59 1.19 9.76
N ALA A 373 4.74 1.59 8.83
CA ALA A 373 5.15 2.16 7.54
C ALA A 373 4.30 3.38 7.21
N LYS A 374 4.92 4.36 6.56
CA LYS A 374 4.23 5.49 5.94
C LYS A 374 4.44 5.39 4.44
N MET A 375 3.38 5.57 3.69
CA MET A 375 3.41 5.49 2.24
C MET A 375 2.43 6.48 1.64
N THR A 376 2.69 6.92 0.43
CA THR A 376 1.66 7.46 -0.42
C THR A 376 0.91 6.32 -1.08
N ASP A 377 -0.20 6.60 -1.73
CA ASP A 377 -0.88 5.61 -2.56
C ASP A 377 -0.20 5.39 -3.94
N MET A 378 0.95 6.02 -4.21
CA MET A 378 1.71 5.87 -5.46
C MET A 378 3.07 5.21 -5.28
N ASN A 379 3.65 5.26 -4.08
CA ASN A 379 4.88 4.55 -3.78
C ASN A 379 4.60 3.13 -3.30
N GLY A 380 5.64 2.32 -3.28
CA GLY A 380 5.66 1.06 -2.57
C GLY A 380 6.52 1.12 -1.33
N VAL A 381 6.20 0.27 -0.37
CA VAL A 381 7.04 0.01 0.81
C VAL A 381 7.34 -1.48 0.87
N ARG A 382 8.63 -1.83 0.87
CA ARG A 382 9.06 -3.21 1.10
C ARG A 382 9.23 -3.46 2.59
N ILE A 383 8.51 -4.45 3.10
CA ILE A 383 8.74 -5.00 4.43
C ILE A 383 9.38 -6.36 4.24
N SER A 384 10.69 -6.43 4.48
CA SER A 384 11.40 -7.70 4.59
C SER A 384 11.07 -8.35 5.92
N PHE A 385 11.02 -9.68 5.94
CA PHE A 385 10.81 -10.48 7.13
C PHE A 385 11.65 -11.75 7.09
N TRP A 386 11.85 -12.34 8.27
CA TRP A 386 12.49 -13.64 8.40
C TRP A 386 11.68 -14.53 9.35
N SER A 387 11.49 -15.78 8.97
CA SER A 387 10.80 -16.77 9.78
C SER A 387 11.35 -18.17 9.52
N ASN A 388 11.48 -18.96 10.59
CA ASN A 388 11.78 -20.39 10.49
C ASN A 388 10.52 -21.28 10.42
N MET A 389 9.33 -20.67 10.26
CA MET A 389 8.04 -21.38 10.19
C MET A 389 7.78 -21.90 8.77
N PRO A 390 7.21 -23.10 8.58
CA PRO A 390 6.98 -23.68 7.25
C PRO A 390 6.14 -22.83 6.28
N VAL A 391 5.18 -22.06 6.82
CA VAL A 391 4.25 -21.25 6.02
C VAL A 391 4.23 -19.84 6.55
N VAL A 392 4.36 -18.83 5.69
CA VAL A 392 4.12 -17.42 6.02
C VAL A 392 3.16 -16.83 4.99
N LYS A 393 2.16 -16.06 5.42
CA LYS A 393 1.19 -15.39 4.57
C LYS A 393 0.68 -14.09 5.19
N VAL A 394 0.22 -13.17 4.34
CA VAL A 394 -0.59 -12.03 4.77
C VAL A 394 -2.04 -12.51 4.89
N LEU A 395 -2.72 -12.17 5.99
CA LEU A 395 -4.12 -12.53 6.17
C LEU A 395 -5.03 -11.83 5.15
N GLY A 396 -6.16 -12.46 4.82
CA GLY A 396 -7.08 -11.99 3.78
C GLY A 396 -7.88 -10.74 4.14
N THR A 397 -7.77 -10.23 5.37
CA THR A 397 -8.44 -9.01 5.82
C THR A 397 -7.47 -8.00 6.45
N VAL A 398 -7.87 -6.73 6.37
CA VAL A 398 -7.15 -5.57 6.90
C VAL A 398 -8.12 -4.65 7.63
N LYS A 399 -7.68 -4.08 8.76
CA LYS A 399 -8.50 -3.15 9.54
C LYS A 399 -8.13 -1.70 9.25
N LYS A 400 -9.08 -0.89 8.77
CA LYS A 400 -8.91 0.58 8.68
C LYS A 400 -9.34 1.23 10.00
N GLU A 401 -8.50 2.09 10.57
CA GLU A 401 -8.83 2.84 11.79
C GLU A 401 -10.09 3.69 11.57
N GLY A 402 -11.03 3.65 12.52
CA GLY A 402 -12.30 4.37 12.47
C GLY A 402 -13.46 3.65 11.76
N GLU A 403 -13.22 2.53 11.06
CA GLU A 403 -14.29 1.73 10.46
C GLU A 403 -14.69 0.55 11.36
N ALA A 404 -15.97 0.19 11.38
CA ALA A 404 -16.48 -0.92 12.21
C ALA A 404 -16.09 -2.30 11.64
N ASN A 405 -16.12 -2.45 10.32
CA ASN A 405 -15.85 -3.71 9.63
C ASN A 405 -14.39 -3.80 9.17
N GLU A 406 -13.94 -5.02 8.86
CA GLU A 406 -12.68 -5.24 8.15
C GLU A 406 -12.90 -5.16 6.64
N ARG A 407 -11.83 -4.85 5.91
CA ARG A 407 -11.80 -4.86 4.44
C ARG A 407 -11.00 -6.08 3.97
N ALA A 408 -11.29 -6.59 2.79
CA ALA A 408 -10.41 -7.59 2.17
C ALA A 408 -9.02 -6.98 1.90
N THR A 409 -7.95 -7.71 2.16
CA THR A 409 -6.58 -7.16 2.02
C THR A 409 -6.33 -6.70 0.59
N ASN A 410 -6.71 -7.48 -0.41
CA ASN A 410 -6.48 -7.15 -1.82
C ASN A 410 -7.35 -6.00 -2.35
N THR A 411 -8.38 -5.56 -1.63
CA THR A 411 -9.12 -4.32 -1.99
C THR A 411 -8.37 -3.06 -1.57
N VAL A 412 -7.44 -3.18 -0.61
CA VAL A 412 -6.62 -2.08 -0.09
C VAL A 412 -5.21 -2.16 -0.65
N PHE A 413 -4.55 -3.32 -0.55
CA PHE A 413 -3.17 -3.56 -0.98
C PHE A 413 -3.13 -4.56 -2.14
N ASN A 414 -2.75 -4.09 -3.31
CA ASN A 414 -2.83 -4.81 -4.58
C ASN A 414 -2.02 -6.11 -4.59
N CYS A 415 -2.65 -7.25 -4.91
CA CYS A 415 -2.01 -8.56 -5.06
C CYS A 415 -1.08 -8.97 -3.89
N LEU A 416 -1.50 -8.71 -2.65
CA LEU A 416 -0.68 -8.92 -1.45
C LEU A 416 -1.03 -10.20 -0.68
N ALA A 417 -2.31 -10.56 -0.60
CA ALA A 417 -2.80 -11.73 0.13
C ALA A 417 -3.31 -12.83 -0.80
N VAL A 418 -3.34 -14.07 -0.32
CA VAL A 418 -3.93 -15.20 -1.04
C VAL A 418 -5.46 -15.06 -1.04
N ASP A 419 -6.06 -15.09 -2.23
CA ASP A 419 -7.50 -15.23 -2.44
C ASP A 419 -7.80 -15.94 -3.77
N ASP A 420 -9.09 -16.09 -4.12
CA ASP A 420 -9.53 -16.78 -5.33
C ASP A 420 -8.97 -16.14 -6.63
N ASN A 421 -8.68 -14.84 -6.61
CA ASN A 421 -8.14 -14.11 -7.77
C ASN A 421 -6.60 -14.09 -7.77
N ASN A 422 -5.98 -14.25 -6.61
CA ASN A 422 -4.54 -14.18 -6.37
C ASN A 422 -4.06 -15.41 -5.56
N PRO A 423 -4.12 -16.62 -6.12
CA PRO A 423 -3.68 -17.83 -5.41
C PRO A 423 -2.17 -17.83 -5.12
N ASP A 424 -1.39 -17.09 -5.92
CA ASP A 424 0.03 -16.77 -5.68
C ASP A 424 0.21 -15.24 -5.74
N PRO A 425 0.12 -14.52 -4.60
CA PRO A 425 0.12 -13.06 -4.57
C PRO A 425 1.46 -12.48 -5.00
N TYR A 426 1.51 -11.87 -6.18
CA TYR A 426 2.74 -11.37 -6.82
C TYR A 426 3.61 -10.48 -5.90
N ARG A 427 2.99 -9.69 -5.01
CA ARG A 427 3.69 -8.75 -4.12
C ARG A 427 4.13 -9.33 -2.78
N PHE A 428 3.98 -10.64 -2.59
CA PHE A 428 4.44 -11.35 -1.40
C PHE A 428 5.35 -12.50 -1.80
N PHE A 429 6.45 -12.72 -1.09
CA PHE A 429 7.33 -13.87 -1.31
C PHE A 429 7.86 -14.38 0.02
N TYR A 430 7.92 -15.70 0.15
CA TYR A 430 8.54 -16.38 1.27
C TYR A 430 9.28 -17.62 0.78
N ASP A 431 10.57 -17.72 1.10
CA ASP A 431 11.37 -18.92 0.91
C ASP A 431 11.54 -19.63 2.24
N SER A 432 10.86 -20.78 2.41
CA SER A 432 10.91 -21.58 3.63
C SER A 432 12.27 -22.24 3.87
N ALA A 433 13.12 -22.40 2.84
CA ALA A 433 14.44 -23.00 3.00
C ALA A 433 15.44 -22.06 3.67
N SER A 434 15.45 -20.78 3.26
CA SER A 434 16.29 -19.75 3.90
C SER A 434 15.58 -19.04 5.06
N GLY A 435 14.26 -19.16 5.14
CA GLY A 435 13.40 -18.43 6.05
C GLY A 435 13.22 -16.95 5.68
N SER A 436 13.76 -16.49 4.55
CA SER A 436 13.69 -15.09 4.15
C SER A 436 12.43 -14.81 3.31
N GLY A 437 11.82 -13.66 3.53
CA GLY A 437 10.69 -13.21 2.73
C GLY A 437 10.58 -11.69 2.67
N TYR A 438 9.70 -11.22 1.80
CA TYR A 438 9.33 -9.81 1.74
C TYR A 438 7.88 -9.65 1.28
N MET A 439 7.32 -8.49 1.58
CA MET A 439 6.06 -8.04 1.02
C MET A 439 6.22 -6.60 0.50
N ASP A 440 5.76 -6.36 -0.73
CA ASP A 440 5.74 -5.05 -1.37
C ASP A 440 4.34 -4.45 -1.23
N LEU A 441 4.17 -3.55 -0.28
CA LEU A 441 2.92 -2.84 -0.11
C LEU A 441 2.73 -1.87 -1.27
N LEU A 442 1.62 -1.99 -1.99
CA LEU A 442 1.15 -1.02 -2.98
C LEU A 442 -0.36 -0.90 -2.84
N VAL A 443 -0.88 0.33 -2.78
CA VAL A 443 -2.33 0.55 -2.66
C VAL A 443 -3.03 0.13 -3.97
N ASP A 444 -4.12 -0.65 -3.89
CA ASP A 444 -4.98 -0.96 -5.03
C ASP A 444 -5.96 0.20 -5.23
N GLY A 445 -6.88 0.43 -4.29
CA GLY A 445 -7.90 1.47 -4.39
C GLY A 445 -9.10 0.94 -5.15
N THR A 446 -10.02 0.30 -4.42
CA THR A 446 -11.13 -0.44 -5.01
C THR A 446 -11.95 0.32 -6.06
N ASN A 447 -12.28 -0.41 -7.11
CA ASN A 447 -13.11 0.00 -8.22
C ASN A 447 -14.59 0.02 -7.79
N THR A 448 -15.07 1.10 -7.16
CA THR A 448 -16.53 1.31 -7.04
C THR A 448 -17.02 1.92 -8.34
N THR A 449 -17.31 1.08 -9.33
CA THR A 449 -17.88 1.49 -10.61
C THR A 449 -19.29 2.07 -10.41
N GLY A 450 -19.38 3.38 -10.14
CA GLY A 450 -20.56 4.14 -10.50
C GLY A 450 -20.32 4.70 -11.89
N PHE A 451 -20.96 4.13 -12.92
CA PHE A 451 -20.87 4.51 -14.33
C PHE A 451 -21.18 6.00 -14.56
N GLY A 452 -20.25 6.89 -14.23
CA GLY A 452 -20.36 8.33 -14.33
C GLY A 452 -19.25 8.87 -15.23
N THR A 453 -19.39 10.10 -15.73
CA THR A 453 -18.43 10.70 -16.67
C THR A 453 -17.05 11.01 -16.06
N HIS A 454 -16.81 10.63 -14.81
CA HIS A 454 -15.59 10.83 -14.04
C HIS A 454 -15.40 9.68 -13.05
N ASP A 455 -15.08 8.47 -13.54
CA ASP A 455 -14.82 7.28 -12.71
C ASP A 455 -13.58 7.47 -11.80
N ARG A 456 -13.78 8.21 -10.71
CA ARG A 456 -12.82 8.43 -9.62
C ARG A 456 -12.99 7.30 -8.62
N THR A 457 -11.88 6.76 -8.12
CA THR A 457 -11.95 5.73 -7.06
C THR A 457 -11.97 6.34 -5.67
N GLU A 458 -12.29 5.51 -4.69
CA GLU A 458 -12.24 5.86 -3.27
C GLU A 458 -10.88 6.49 -2.91
N ASN A 459 -10.91 7.51 -2.03
CA ASN A 459 -9.71 8.01 -1.40
C ASN A 459 -9.25 7.01 -0.33
N MET A 460 -8.07 6.42 -0.54
CA MET A 460 -7.53 5.37 0.31
C MET A 460 -6.74 5.91 1.51
N SER A 461 -6.76 7.22 1.76
CA SER A 461 -6.07 7.81 2.92
C SER A 461 -6.58 7.22 4.24
N GLY A 462 -5.66 7.01 5.18
CA GLY A 462 -5.95 6.48 6.50
C GLY A 462 -4.87 5.53 7.02
N THR A 463 -5.08 5.03 8.23
CA THR A 463 -4.19 4.04 8.84
C THR A 463 -4.84 2.66 8.76
N TYR A 464 -4.10 1.70 8.22
CA TYR A 464 -4.50 0.32 8.04
C TYR A 464 -3.63 -0.58 8.92
N THR A 465 -4.24 -1.56 9.58
CA THR A 465 -3.52 -2.60 10.31
C THR A 465 -3.65 -3.91 9.53
N LEU A 466 -2.56 -4.33 8.90
CA LEU A 466 -2.45 -5.64 8.22
C LEU A 466 -1.75 -6.64 9.13
N THR A 467 -2.03 -7.93 8.93
CA THR A 467 -1.50 -9.00 9.77
C THR A 467 -0.69 -9.98 8.93
N LEU A 468 0.61 -10.08 9.22
CA LEU A 468 1.49 -11.14 8.72
C LEU A 468 1.38 -12.33 9.67
N SER A 469 1.19 -13.53 9.13
CA SER A 469 0.99 -14.75 9.90
C SER A 469 1.98 -15.84 9.45
N ALA A 470 2.72 -16.40 10.39
CA ALA A 470 3.65 -17.51 10.16
C ALA A 470 3.17 -18.74 10.94
N ALA A 471 2.92 -19.86 10.28
CA ALA A 471 2.23 -21.02 10.84
C ALA A 471 2.92 -22.34 10.47
N GLU A 472 2.57 -23.41 11.19
CA GLU A 472 3.06 -24.76 10.91
C GLU A 472 2.47 -25.35 9.63
N ASP A 473 1.27 -24.89 9.24
CA ASP A 473 0.56 -25.35 8.05
C ASP A 473 -0.25 -24.24 7.37
N THR A 474 -0.82 -24.55 6.20
CA THR A 474 -1.62 -23.62 5.40
C THR A 474 -2.92 -23.18 6.09
N ASN A 475 -3.41 -23.98 7.04
CA ASN A 475 -4.64 -23.72 7.81
C ASN A 475 -4.42 -22.72 8.94
N GLY A 476 -3.17 -22.33 9.23
CA GLY A 476 -2.85 -21.37 10.28
C GLY A 476 -2.72 -22.01 11.66
N LYS A 477 -2.45 -23.31 11.73
CA LYS A 477 -2.20 -23.99 13.01
C LYS A 477 -0.94 -23.42 13.66
N ASN A 478 -1.06 -23.08 14.94
CA ASN A 478 0.01 -22.47 15.74
C ASN A 478 0.65 -21.30 14.97
N ALA A 479 -0.12 -20.24 14.74
CA ALA A 479 0.35 -19.09 13.97
C ALA A 479 1.03 -18.05 14.88
N LEU A 480 2.20 -17.54 14.50
CA LEU A 480 2.77 -16.30 15.02
C LEU A 480 2.28 -15.14 14.18
N GLN A 481 1.74 -14.09 14.79
CA GLN A 481 1.23 -12.94 14.05
C GLN A 481 2.03 -11.66 14.34
N ARG A 482 2.18 -10.83 13.30
CA ARG A 482 2.72 -9.47 13.40
C ARG A 482 1.74 -8.49 12.78
N LYS A 483 1.26 -7.57 13.61
CA LYS A 483 0.43 -6.45 13.17
C LYS A 483 1.33 -5.33 12.67
N ILE A 484 1.13 -4.94 11.42
CA ILE A 484 1.88 -3.88 10.76
C ILE A 484 0.91 -2.73 10.51
N LYS A 485 1.21 -1.55 11.06
CA LYS A 485 0.42 -0.34 10.81
C LYS A 485 0.96 0.39 9.59
N VAL A 486 0.11 0.67 8.63
CA VAL A 486 0.46 1.37 7.39
C VAL A 486 -0.39 2.62 7.28
N THR A 487 0.25 3.78 7.35
CA THR A 487 -0.43 5.07 7.10
C THR A 487 -0.28 5.42 5.63
N VAL A 488 -1.41 5.53 4.95
CA VAL A 488 -1.51 5.90 3.53
C VAL A 488 -1.93 7.36 3.42
N THR A 489 -1.22 8.12 2.58
CA THR A 489 -1.60 9.46 2.15
C THR A 489 -1.92 9.46 0.66
N GLN A 490 -3.09 9.98 0.28
CA GLN A 490 -3.45 10.20 -1.12
C GLN A 490 -3.82 11.66 -1.35
N GLU A 491 -2.94 12.40 -2.04
CA GLU A 491 -3.14 13.83 -2.35
C GLU A 491 -3.81 14.08 -3.71
N GLY A 492 -3.86 13.05 -4.57
CA GLY A 492 -4.36 13.14 -5.94
C GLY A 492 -5.51 12.19 -6.25
N LEU A 493 -6.16 12.43 -7.38
CA LEU A 493 -7.22 11.59 -7.93
C LEU A 493 -6.66 10.33 -8.59
N ARG A 494 -7.45 9.26 -8.57
CA ARG A 494 -7.16 8.00 -9.26
C ARG A 494 -8.29 7.67 -10.22
N PHE A 495 -7.92 7.05 -11.33
CA PHE A 495 -8.78 6.85 -12.48
C PHE A 495 -8.82 5.39 -12.85
N VAL A 496 -10.00 4.93 -13.28
CA VAL A 496 -10.14 3.63 -13.92
C VAL A 496 -9.39 3.61 -15.23
N HIS A 497 -8.60 2.55 -15.42
CA HIS A 497 -7.88 2.28 -16.64
C HIS A 497 -8.84 1.71 -17.70
N ASN A 498 -9.75 2.56 -18.20
CA ASN A 498 -10.78 2.18 -19.15
C ASN A 498 -10.59 2.87 -20.53
N PRO A 499 -10.33 2.08 -21.59
CA PRO A 499 -10.19 2.58 -22.95
C PRO A 499 -11.52 3.08 -23.55
N THR A 500 -12.65 2.54 -23.12
CA THR A 500 -13.96 2.83 -23.72
C THR A 500 -14.58 4.11 -23.19
N ALA A 501 -14.32 4.41 -21.92
CA ALA A 501 -14.78 5.63 -21.28
C ALA A 501 -14.09 6.83 -21.91
N ASN A 502 -12.78 6.72 -22.21
CA ASN A 502 -11.94 7.67 -22.96
C ASN A 502 -12.09 9.15 -22.57
N GLN A 503 -12.80 9.42 -21.48
CA GLN A 503 -13.03 10.75 -21.02
C GLN A 503 -11.71 11.20 -20.43
N HIS A 504 -11.08 10.44 -19.52
CA HIS A 504 -9.81 10.82 -18.89
C HIS A 504 -9.06 9.59 -18.35
N GLY A 505 -7.76 9.69 -18.01
CA GLY A 505 -7.16 8.76 -17.04
C GLY A 505 -6.13 7.73 -17.49
N LEU A 506 -5.73 7.66 -18.77
CA LEU A 506 -4.82 6.61 -19.27
C LEU A 506 -3.43 7.16 -19.55
N PHE A 507 -2.37 6.43 -19.19
CA PHE A 507 -1.00 6.73 -19.57
C PHE A 507 -0.61 5.94 -20.83
N ASN A 508 -0.49 6.62 -21.98
CA ASN A 508 -0.22 5.98 -23.27
C ASN A 508 1.17 6.29 -23.82
N ALA A 509 2.00 7.04 -23.10
CA ALA A 509 3.37 7.27 -23.52
C ALA A 509 4.32 7.62 -22.37
N ALA A 510 5.61 7.42 -22.62
CA ALA A 510 6.70 7.78 -21.73
C ALA A 510 7.85 8.52 -22.44
N PHE A 511 8.44 9.52 -21.78
CA PHE A 511 9.59 10.29 -22.28
C PHE A 511 10.79 10.18 -21.37
N PHE A 512 11.95 10.05 -22.00
CA PHE A 512 13.26 10.16 -21.40
C PHE A 512 14.03 11.24 -22.15
N LYS A 513 14.71 12.14 -21.43
CA LYS A 513 15.77 12.95 -22.04
C LYS A 513 16.90 12.04 -22.51
N HIS A 514 17.77 12.58 -23.36
CA HIS A 514 18.87 11.83 -23.96
C HIS A 514 19.73 11.06 -22.95
N ASN A 515 19.90 11.59 -21.72
CA ASN A 515 20.70 11.02 -20.65
C ASN A 515 19.88 10.41 -19.49
N GLN A 516 18.56 10.26 -19.64
CA GLN A 516 17.69 9.72 -18.60
C GLN A 516 17.45 8.21 -18.76
N LYS A 517 17.39 7.50 -17.63
CA LYS A 517 17.13 6.04 -17.50
C LYS A 517 16.16 5.66 -16.39
N GLY A 518 15.93 6.57 -15.44
CA GLY A 518 15.13 6.33 -14.25
C GLY A 518 13.68 5.97 -14.54
N GLU A 519 12.92 5.68 -13.51
CA GLU A 519 11.55 5.17 -13.68
C GLU A 519 10.59 6.17 -14.34
N ARG A 520 9.71 5.64 -15.19
CA ARG A 520 8.46 6.27 -15.65
C ARG A 520 7.32 5.35 -15.25
N ILE A 521 6.35 5.88 -14.52
CA ILE A 521 5.31 5.07 -13.89
C ILE A 521 4.06 5.06 -14.76
N ILE A 522 3.53 3.86 -14.98
CA ILE A 522 2.23 3.64 -15.60
C ILE A 522 1.31 3.10 -14.52
N THR A 523 0.21 3.79 -14.27
CA THR A 523 -0.77 3.39 -13.26
C THR A 523 -2.21 3.56 -13.73
N GLY A 524 -3.14 2.75 -13.23
CA GLY A 524 -4.57 2.94 -13.39
C GLY A 524 -5.40 1.84 -12.75
N GLN A 525 -6.62 2.18 -12.35
CA GLN A 525 -7.48 1.27 -11.57
C GLN A 525 -8.11 0.23 -12.48
N HIS A 526 -8.03 -1.03 -12.07
CA HIS A 526 -8.49 -2.17 -12.86
C HIS A 526 -9.18 -3.18 -11.94
N ARG A 527 -9.84 -4.17 -12.52
CA ARG A 527 -10.70 -5.08 -11.77
C ARG A 527 -9.86 -6.09 -10.98
N LEU A 528 -10.22 -6.31 -9.72
CA LEU A 528 -9.52 -7.25 -8.82
C LEU A 528 -9.59 -8.71 -9.32
N ASP A 529 -10.62 -9.07 -10.08
CA ASP A 529 -10.85 -10.42 -10.59
C ASP A 529 -10.30 -10.65 -12.01
N GLN A 530 -9.57 -9.69 -12.57
CA GLN A 530 -9.13 -9.74 -13.96
C GLN A 530 -7.63 -9.53 -14.06
N THR A 531 -6.98 -10.29 -14.94
CA THR A 531 -5.53 -10.19 -15.13
C THR A 531 -5.15 -9.08 -16.11
N TRP A 532 -3.95 -8.54 -15.90
CA TRP A 532 -3.26 -7.70 -16.87
C TRP A 532 -1.79 -8.14 -17.03
N SER A 533 -1.17 -7.76 -18.14
CA SER A 533 0.21 -8.14 -18.46
C SER A 533 0.89 -7.10 -19.34
N VAL A 534 2.22 -7.02 -19.27
CA VAL A 534 3.05 -6.13 -20.10
C VAL A 534 4.05 -6.95 -20.90
N SER A 535 4.34 -6.53 -22.13
CA SER A 535 5.43 -7.09 -22.92
C SER A 535 6.19 -6.02 -23.70
N VAL A 536 7.51 -6.15 -23.72
CA VAL A 536 8.44 -5.37 -24.54
C VAL A 536 8.67 -6.13 -25.84
N PRO A 537 8.31 -5.56 -27.02
CA PRO A 537 8.63 -6.16 -28.31
C PRO A 537 10.13 -6.42 -28.46
N VAL A 538 10.51 -7.54 -29.09
CA VAL A 538 11.91 -7.98 -29.28
C VAL A 538 12.81 -6.86 -29.82
N ALA A 539 12.30 -6.04 -30.74
CA ALA A 539 13.02 -4.91 -31.33
C ALA A 539 13.47 -3.83 -30.32
N TYR A 540 12.90 -3.81 -29.12
CA TYR A 540 13.20 -2.80 -28.09
C TYR A 540 13.74 -3.41 -26.78
N GLN A 541 13.82 -4.74 -26.68
CA GLN A 541 14.33 -5.42 -25.49
C GLN A 541 15.82 -5.15 -25.21
N ASN A 542 16.57 -4.67 -26.19
CA ASN A 542 17.97 -4.27 -26.00
C ASN A 542 18.12 -2.98 -25.17
N TRP A 543 17.10 -2.12 -25.09
CA TRP A 543 17.20 -0.84 -24.39
C TRP A 543 16.09 -0.53 -23.39
N LEU A 544 14.91 -1.14 -23.51
CA LEU A 544 13.81 -0.96 -22.57
C LEU A 544 13.79 -2.03 -21.49
N VAL A 545 13.40 -1.63 -20.29
CA VAL A 545 13.13 -2.52 -19.16
C VAL A 545 11.79 -2.18 -18.52
N VAL A 546 11.01 -3.20 -18.17
CA VAL A 546 9.77 -3.08 -17.41
C VAL A 546 9.81 -3.92 -16.14
N SER A 547 9.15 -3.44 -15.08
CA SER A 547 9.05 -4.16 -13.80
C SER A 547 7.76 -3.79 -13.07
N ALA A 548 7.13 -4.76 -12.41
CA ALA A 548 5.99 -4.51 -11.54
C ALA A 548 6.39 -4.18 -10.10
N THR A 549 7.70 -4.25 -9.79
CA THR A 549 8.27 -3.76 -8.53
C THR A 549 7.86 -2.29 -8.37
N PRO A 550 7.28 -1.89 -7.23
CA PRO A 550 6.81 -0.53 -7.07
C PRO A 550 7.97 0.48 -6.98
N SER A 551 7.67 1.77 -7.16
CA SER A 551 8.64 2.83 -6.87
C SER A 551 8.89 2.92 -5.37
N PHE A 552 10.15 3.05 -4.96
CA PHE A 552 10.52 3.26 -3.55
C PHE A 552 10.82 4.73 -3.23
N ASP A 553 10.43 5.68 -4.09
CA ASP A 553 10.44 7.09 -3.72
C ASP A 553 9.35 7.37 -2.68
N PRO A 554 9.67 7.76 -1.44
CA PRO A 554 8.66 8.01 -0.41
C PRO A 554 7.75 9.20 -0.73
N ASN A 555 8.15 10.09 -1.66
CA ASN A 555 7.45 11.33 -1.94
C ASN A 555 6.64 11.30 -3.25
N ILE A 556 6.66 10.20 -4.00
CA ILE A 556 5.85 10.10 -5.21
C ILE A 556 4.35 10.16 -4.87
N GLY A 557 3.56 10.87 -5.67
CA GLY A 557 2.16 11.16 -5.35
C GLY A 557 1.96 12.41 -4.49
N THR A 558 3.04 13.10 -4.08
CA THR A 558 3.01 14.44 -3.46
C THR A 558 3.42 15.52 -4.47
N GLU A 559 3.27 16.80 -4.13
CA GLU A 559 3.70 17.92 -5.00
C GLU A 559 5.23 17.97 -5.24
N SER A 560 6.02 17.32 -4.38
CA SER A 560 7.48 17.38 -4.38
C SER A 560 8.12 15.99 -4.37
N PRO A 561 7.89 15.16 -5.41
CA PRO A 561 8.56 13.87 -5.55
C PRO A 561 10.07 14.05 -5.75
N GLY A 562 10.84 13.00 -5.44
CA GLY A 562 12.26 12.94 -5.79
C GLY A 562 12.47 12.84 -7.31
N ASP A 563 13.70 13.10 -7.74
CA ASP A 563 14.10 12.93 -9.14
C ASP A 563 13.97 11.46 -9.56
N ALA A 564 13.25 11.21 -10.66
CA ALA A 564 13.02 9.89 -11.22
C ALA A 564 14.32 9.14 -11.52
N GLU A 565 15.38 9.86 -11.86
CA GLU A 565 16.68 9.30 -12.24
C GLU A 565 17.42 8.65 -11.06
N HIS A 566 17.05 8.97 -9.82
CA HIS A 566 17.58 8.28 -8.63
C HIS A 566 16.89 6.94 -8.35
N TYR A 567 15.85 6.60 -9.11
CA TYR A 567 15.06 5.39 -8.93
C TYR A 567 15.07 4.56 -10.22
N PRO A 568 16.16 3.80 -10.47
CA PRO A 568 16.23 2.92 -11.63
C PRO A 568 15.20 1.79 -11.51
N VAL A 569 14.77 1.28 -12.67
CA VAL A 569 13.80 0.18 -12.73
C VAL A 569 14.51 -1.13 -12.37
N THR A 570 14.28 -1.56 -11.14
CA THR A 570 14.78 -2.82 -10.58
C THR A 570 13.82 -3.96 -10.86
N LEU A 571 14.36 -5.08 -11.35
CA LEU A 571 13.60 -6.31 -11.55
C LEU A 571 13.33 -6.99 -10.22
N ASN A 572 12.22 -7.73 -10.15
CA ASN A 572 11.94 -8.62 -9.04
C ASN A 572 12.58 -10.00 -9.27
N PRO A 573 13.73 -10.32 -8.64
CA PRO A 573 14.43 -11.59 -8.89
C PRO A 573 13.62 -12.80 -8.40
N TYR A 574 12.68 -12.60 -7.47
CA TYR A 574 11.87 -13.67 -6.89
C TYR A 574 10.63 -14.00 -7.72
N ARG A 575 10.28 -13.14 -8.69
CA ARG A 575 9.14 -13.33 -9.59
C ARG A 575 9.55 -13.67 -11.02
N GLY A 576 10.84 -13.97 -11.22
CA GLY A 576 11.38 -14.34 -12.53
C GLY A 576 11.27 -13.22 -13.57
N GLU A 577 11.20 -11.95 -13.13
CA GLU A 577 11.20 -10.83 -14.05
C GLU A 577 12.54 -10.76 -14.79
N ASP A 578 12.49 -10.78 -16.11
CA ASP A 578 13.64 -10.63 -17.02
C ASP A 578 13.75 -9.20 -17.60
N GLY A 579 12.81 -8.34 -17.22
CA GLY A 579 12.70 -6.97 -17.71
C GLY A 579 12.01 -6.82 -19.05
N THR A 580 11.53 -7.90 -19.66
CA THR A 580 10.88 -7.89 -20.99
C THR A 580 9.39 -8.19 -20.90
N SER A 581 8.93 -8.82 -19.82
CA SER A 581 7.51 -9.11 -19.62
C SER A 581 7.09 -9.07 -18.15
N ILE A 582 5.79 -8.82 -17.94
CA ILE A 582 5.12 -8.86 -16.64
C ILE A 582 3.81 -9.64 -16.84
N SER A 583 3.53 -10.60 -15.96
CA SER A 583 2.30 -11.41 -16.01
C SER A 583 1.88 -11.87 -14.61
N GLY A 584 0.65 -12.37 -14.46
CA GLY A 584 0.14 -12.92 -13.20
C GLY A 584 -0.37 -11.87 -12.20
N LEU A 585 -0.58 -10.62 -12.63
CA LEU A 585 -1.13 -9.54 -11.81
C LEU A 585 -2.62 -9.31 -12.11
N THR A 586 -3.37 -8.98 -11.06
CA THR A 586 -4.77 -8.55 -11.10
C THR A 586 -4.93 -7.20 -10.38
N GLY A 587 -6.13 -6.62 -10.37
CA GLY A 587 -6.36 -5.33 -9.73
C GLY A 587 -5.59 -4.20 -10.40
N ARG A 588 -5.25 -3.14 -9.67
CA ARG A 588 -4.54 -1.96 -10.18
C ARG A 588 -3.41 -2.31 -11.13
N ILE A 589 -3.45 -1.71 -12.32
CA ILE A 589 -2.32 -1.69 -13.24
C ILE A 589 -1.30 -0.74 -12.63
N TYR A 590 -0.12 -1.26 -12.29
CA TYR A 590 1.02 -0.47 -11.84
C TYR A 590 2.31 -1.16 -12.26
N PHE A 591 3.10 -0.46 -13.08
CA PHE A 591 4.44 -0.91 -13.43
C PHE A 591 5.32 0.29 -13.81
N ARG A 592 6.62 0.05 -13.84
CA ARG A 592 7.64 1.05 -14.19
C ARG A 592 8.30 0.70 -15.50
N ILE A 593 8.58 1.72 -16.30
CA ILE A 593 9.37 1.66 -17.54
C ILE A 593 10.69 2.38 -17.28
N GLY A 594 11.80 1.78 -17.68
CA GLY A 594 13.12 2.38 -17.60
C GLY A 594 13.94 2.10 -18.86
N VAL A 595 15.12 2.71 -18.93
CA VAL A 595 16.13 2.41 -19.95
C VAL A 595 17.23 1.56 -19.31
N LYS A 596 17.64 0.47 -19.98
CA LYS A 596 18.66 -0.45 -19.48
C LYS A 596 20.01 0.24 -19.30
N GLU A 597 20.76 -0.16 -18.28
CA GLU A 597 22.05 0.44 -17.96
C GLU A 597 23.08 0.32 -19.10
N ASN A 598 23.08 -0.81 -19.80
CA ASN A 598 23.96 -1.11 -20.92
C ASN A 598 23.42 -0.64 -22.28
N ALA A 599 22.28 0.05 -22.33
CA ALA A 599 21.73 0.55 -23.56
C ALA A 599 22.55 1.72 -24.12
N ASP A 600 22.72 1.77 -25.43
CA ASP A 600 23.26 2.95 -26.09
C ASP A 600 22.31 4.13 -25.87
N PHE A 601 22.79 5.18 -25.23
CA PHE A 601 22.03 6.41 -25.06
C PHE A 601 21.84 7.16 -26.38
N VAL A 602 20.87 8.07 -26.39
CA VAL A 602 20.91 9.20 -27.31
C VAL A 602 22.05 10.11 -26.84
N GLN A 603 23.05 10.34 -27.70
CA GLN A 603 24.35 10.85 -27.27
C GLN A 603 24.29 12.28 -26.70
N THR A 604 23.50 13.15 -27.31
CA THR A 604 23.34 14.56 -26.91
C THR A 604 21.88 14.98 -27.03
N LYS A 605 21.53 16.12 -26.43
CA LYS A 605 20.19 16.72 -26.55
C LYS A 605 19.78 17.08 -27.99
N GLU A 606 20.73 17.21 -28.91
CA GLU A 606 20.51 17.50 -30.35
C GLU A 606 20.49 16.25 -31.24
N SER A 607 20.89 15.10 -30.70
CA SER A 607 20.95 13.82 -31.42
C SER A 607 19.54 13.31 -31.75
N GLU A 608 19.40 12.56 -32.85
CA GLU A 608 18.10 12.03 -33.26
C GLU A 608 17.48 11.15 -32.15
N PRO A 609 16.20 11.37 -31.78
CA PRO A 609 15.55 10.59 -30.74
C PRO A 609 15.38 9.12 -31.10
N LYS A 610 15.37 8.26 -30.09
CA LYS A 610 14.99 6.86 -30.20
C LYS A 610 13.51 6.70 -29.86
N PHE A 611 12.84 5.83 -30.61
CA PHE A 611 11.43 5.52 -30.42
C PHE A 611 11.22 4.03 -30.21
N GLY A 612 10.23 3.69 -29.40
CA GLY A 612 9.80 2.33 -29.17
C GLY A 612 8.39 2.31 -28.58
N TYR A 613 7.93 1.12 -28.19
CA TYR A 613 6.70 0.98 -27.44
C TYR A 613 6.73 -0.30 -26.61
N ILE A 614 5.83 -0.38 -25.64
CA ILE A 614 5.47 -1.63 -24.95
C ILE A 614 3.99 -1.93 -25.14
N ASN A 615 3.60 -3.19 -24.99
CA ASN A 615 2.21 -3.61 -25.03
C ASN A 615 1.69 -3.84 -23.61
N LEU A 616 0.57 -3.22 -23.26
CA LEU A 616 -0.19 -3.50 -22.05
C LEU A 616 -1.49 -4.22 -22.43
N SER A 617 -1.67 -5.45 -21.97
CA SER A 617 -2.87 -6.25 -22.18
C SER A 617 -3.69 -6.35 -20.89
N TYR A 618 -4.98 -6.07 -20.95
CA TYR A 618 -5.85 -5.93 -19.77
C TYR A 618 -7.34 -6.11 -20.13
N TYR A 619 -8.22 -6.07 -19.13
CA TYR A 619 -9.66 -6.33 -19.28
C TYR A 619 -10.54 -5.18 -18.76
N PRO A 620 -10.92 -4.22 -19.60
CA PRO A 620 -11.94 -3.21 -19.28
C PRO A 620 -13.39 -3.67 -19.46
N GLY A 621 -13.60 -4.91 -19.93
CA GLY A 621 -14.90 -5.45 -20.37
C GLY A 621 -14.75 -6.51 -21.46
N TRP A 622 -13.64 -6.49 -22.19
CA TRP A 622 -13.13 -7.53 -23.07
C TRP A 622 -11.60 -7.53 -23.02
N ARG A 623 -10.93 -8.61 -23.44
CA ARG A 623 -9.45 -8.60 -23.49
C ARG A 623 -8.97 -7.67 -24.60
N THR A 624 -8.17 -6.68 -24.25
CA THR A 624 -7.58 -5.72 -25.21
C THR A 624 -6.10 -5.51 -24.94
N THR A 625 -5.37 -4.99 -25.93
CA THR A 625 -3.96 -4.64 -25.82
C THR A 625 -3.75 -3.23 -26.34
N MET A 626 -3.16 -2.37 -25.52
CA MET A 626 -2.76 -1.02 -25.89
C MET A 626 -1.25 -0.92 -26.09
N LYS A 627 -0.82 -0.01 -26.95
CA LYS A 627 0.59 0.39 -27.07
C LYS A 627 0.84 1.62 -26.19
N ILE A 628 1.92 1.58 -25.42
CA ILE A 628 2.47 2.73 -24.71
C ILE A 628 3.73 3.16 -25.44
N TYR A 629 3.68 4.32 -26.09
CA TYR A 629 4.77 4.82 -26.94
C TYR A 629 5.89 5.42 -26.11
N ILE A 630 7.13 5.17 -26.49
CA ILE A 630 8.30 5.59 -25.72
C ILE A 630 9.22 6.41 -26.61
N ARG A 631 9.69 7.53 -26.09
CA ARG A 631 10.67 8.41 -26.74
C ARG A 631 11.85 8.65 -25.79
N GLN A 632 13.07 8.48 -26.29
CA GLN A 632 14.28 8.97 -25.64
C GLN A 632 14.91 10.06 -26.51
N GLY A 633 15.14 11.26 -25.95
CA GLY A 633 15.81 12.39 -26.61
C GLY A 633 14.91 13.60 -26.89
N GLU A 634 15.47 14.79 -26.64
CA GLU A 634 14.79 16.10 -26.72
C GLU A 634 14.71 16.67 -28.15
N ALA A 635 15.65 16.32 -29.04
CA ALA A 635 15.78 16.92 -30.36
C ALA A 635 14.51 16.77 -31.21
N GLY A 636 14.24 17.74 -32.09
CA GLY A 636 13.11 17.66 -33.00
C GLY A 636 13.14 16.39 -33.87
N ALA A 637 11.98 15.76 -34.09
CA ALA A 637 11.86 14.55 -34.91
C ALA A 637 10.61 14.56 -35.80
N TYR A 638 10.67 13.84 -36.91
CA TYR A 638 9.49 13.59 -37.74
C TYR A 638 8.56 12.61 -37.02
N ILE A 639 7.28 12.92 -37.04
CA ILE A 639 6.24 11.93 -36.69
C ILE A 639 5.81 11.23 -37.98
N TYR A 640 5.34 12.02 -38.94
CA TYR A 640 5.31 11.63 -40.35
C TYR A 640 6.44 12.34 -41.11
N ALA A 641 7.29 11.59 -41.78
CA ALA A 641 8.39 12.10 -42.58
C ALA A 641 7.94 12.47 -44.01
N PRO A 642 8.70 13.28 -44.77
CA PRO A 642 8.34 13.64 -46.15
C PRO A 642 8.10 12.44 -47.08
N GLY A 643 8.79 11.32 -46.82
CA GLY A 643 8.65 10.08 -47.58
C GLY A 643 7.54 9.13 -47.10
N ASP A 644 6.88 9.43 -45.97
CA ASP A 644 5.81 8.58 -45.46
C ASP A 644 4.55 8.75 -46.32
N ALA A 645 3.99 7.62 -46.75
CA ALA A 645 2.76 7.62 -47.55
C ALA A 645 1.58 8.26 -46.79
N ILE A 646 0.67 8.87 -47.56
CA ILE A 646 -0.62 9.34 -47.06
C ILE A 646 -1.62 8.21 -47.28
N SER A 647 -2.32 7.79 -46.21
CA SER A 647 -3.32 6.73 -46.31
C SER A 647 -4.51 7.17 -47.18
N GLY A 648 -4.93 6.32 -48.12
CA GLY A 648 -6.19 6.50 -48.85
C GLY A 648 -7.42 6.30 -47.97
N THR A 649 -7.27 5.58 -46.85
CA THR A 649 -8.33 5.27 -45.90
C THR A 649 -8.25 6.19 -44.69
N VAL A 650 -9.39 6.80 -44.32
CA VAL A 650 -9.54 7.53 -43.05
C VAL A 650 -10.06 6.57 -41.99
N TRP A 651 -9.29 6.39 -40.93
CA TRP A 651 -9.65 5.57 -39.80
C TRP A 651 -10.07 6.46 -38.62
N GLY A 652 -11.31 6.27 -38.19
CA GLY A 652 -11.89 6.91 -37.01
C GLY A 652 -12.11 5.93 -35.87
N ALA A 653 -12.68 6.46 -34.78
CA ALA A 653 -13.00 5.77 -33.52
C ALA A 653 -11.80 5.50 -32.60
N TRP A 654 -12.13 5.20 -31.34
CA TRP A 654 -11.23 4.99 -30.21
C TRP A 654 -9.98 4.13 -30.50
N ASN A 655 -10.13 3.11 -31.35
CA ASN A 655 -9.10 2.14 -31.68
C ASN A 655 -8.47 2.37 -33.06
N GLY A 656 -8.83 3.44 -33.77
CA GLY A 656 -8.40 3.69 -35.15
C GLY A 656 -8.76 2.55 -36.10
N GLY A 657 -9.82 1.79 -35.77
CA GLY A 657 -10.20 0.55 -36.46
C GLY A 657 -11.51 0.65 -37.26
N THR A 658 -12.21 1.78 -37.19
CA THR A 658 -13.43 2.01 -37.98
C THR A 658 -13.09 2.80 -39.22
N ASP A 659 -13.30 2.21 -40.40
CA ASP A 659 -13.15 2.92 -41.66
C ASP A 659 -14.28 3.95 -41.77
N ILE A 660 -13.91 5.22 -41.83
CA ILE A 660 -14.84 6.36 -41.99
C ILE A 660 -14.57 7.12 -43.28
N THR A 661 -13.84 6.53 -44.23
CA THR A 661 -13.43 7.17 -45.48
C THR A 661 -14.62 7.73 -46.26
N THR A 662 -15.72 6.98 -46.32
CA THR A 662 -16.96 7.39 -47.00
C THR A 662 -17.68 8.54 -46.31
N HIS A 663 -17.31 8.86 -45.07
CA HIS A 663 -17.83 10.02 -44.35
C HIS A 663 -17.00 11.27 -44.54
N VAL A 664 -15.79 11.19 -45.12
CA VAL A 664 -14.87 12.33 -45.29
C VAL A 664 -14.72 12.65 -46.77
N ARG A 665 -15.06 13.89 -47.15
CA ARG A 665 -14.95 14.33 -48.55
C ARG A 665 -13.50 14.26 -49.07
N GLU A 666 -13.35 13.73 -50.28
CA GLU A 666 -12.05 13.56 -50.95
C GLU A 666 -11.36 14.89 -51.30
N ASP A 667 -12.15 15.89 -51.70
CA ASP A 667 -11.69 17.24 -52.03
C ASP A 667 -11.27 18.06 -50.78
N MET A 668 -11.45 17.49 -49.58
CA MET A 668 -11.11 18.09 -48.28
C MET A 668 -9.98 17.38 -47.54
N ARG A 669 -9.27 16.45 -48.20
CA ARG A 669 -8.12 15.75 -47.63
C ARG A 669 -7.06 15.45 -48.66
N LEU A 670 -5.80 15.33 -48.22
CA LEU A 670 -4.75 14.78 -49.07
C LEU A 670 -5.00 13.29 -49.32
N LEU A 671 -4.65 12.84 -50.53
CA LEU A 671 -4.80 11.46 -50.99
C LEU A 671 -3.45 10.76 -51.06
N SER A 672 -3.45 9.47 -51.34
CA SER A 672 -2.22 8.67 -51.49
C SER A 672 -1.31 9.14 -52.63
N THR A 673 -1.83 9.92 -53.58
CA THR A 673 -1.06 10.56 -54.67
C THR A 673 -0.38 11.87 -54.26
N ASN A 674 -0.76 12.44 -53.11
CA ASN A 674 -0.18 13.67 -52.58
C ASN A 674 1.09 13.39 -51.77
N ALA A 675 1.87 14.44 -51.53
CA ALA A 675 3.12 14.36 -50.77
C ALA A 675 3.08 15.17 -49.46
N ARG A 676 3.87 14.73 -48.48
CA ARG A 676 4.10 15.47 -47.22
C ARG A 676 5.24 16.49 -47.37
N ARG A 677 5.14 17.40 -48.35
CA ARG A 677 6.25 18.30 -48.75
C ARG A 677 6.77 19.17 -47.61
N GLY A 678 5.85 19.67 -46.80
CA GLY A 678 6.12 20.48 -45.62
C GLY A 678 6.31 19.64 -44.35
N ALA A 679 6.56 18.33 -44.41
CA ALA A 679 6.80 17.60 -43.17
C ALA A 679 8.03 18.19 -42.46
N ALA A 680 7.92 18.40 -41.14
CA ALA A 680 8.94 19.03 -40.31
C ALA A 680 9.22 18.24 -39.04
N LYS A 681 10.40 18.47 -38.46
CA LYS A 681 10.84 17.82 -37.21
C LYS A 681 10.32 18.60 -36.00
N PHE A 682 9.34 18.08 -35.29
CA PHE A 682 8.73 18.74 -34.12
C PHE A 682 9.54 18.52 -32.85
N SER A 683 9.73 19.59 -32.08
CA SER A 683 10.30 19.52 -30.72
C SER A 683 9.44 18.67 -29.79
N ALA A 684 10.09 17.94 -28.86
CA ALA A 684 9.39 17.23 -27.80
C ALA A 684 8.78 18.15 -26.73
N LEU A 685 9.13 19.45 -26.73
CA LEU A 685 8.91 20.35 -25.60
C LEU A 685 8.22 21.66 -26.04
N ASN A 686 7.34 22.19 -25.18
CA ASN A 686 6.80 23.55 -25.33
C ASN A 686 7.85 24.61 -24.99
N LEU A 687 7.65 25.84 -25.45
CA LEU A 687 8.46 26.98 -25.03
C LEU A 687 8.04 27.56 -23.69
N THR A 688 9.02 28.12 -22.98
CA THR A 688 8.87 28.93 -21.77
C THR A 688 9.98 29.99 -21.74
N SER A 689 10.03 30.78 -20.67
CA SER A 689 11.10 31.73 -20.40
C SER A 689 11.94 31.28 -19.20
N GLU A 690 13.10 31.90 -18.98
CA GLU A 690 14.02 31.49 -17.92
C GLU A 690 13.41 31.63 -16.52
N ARG A 691 12.69 32.73 -16.24
CA ARG A 691 12.06 32.96 -14.92
C ARG A 691 10.82 32.10 -14.69
N LEU A 692 10.10 31.75 -15.76
CA LEU A 692 8.93 30.86 -15.68
C LEU A 692 9.34 29.38 -15.56
N ALA A 693 10.48 28.98 -16.12
CA ALA A 693 11.07 27.65 -15.86
C ALA A 693 11.65 27.54 -14.44
N GLY A 694 12.15 28.64 -13.89
CA GLY A 694 12.65 28.71 -12.52
C GLY A 694 11.55 28.79 -11.46
N ASN A 695 11.96 28.98 -10.20
CA ASN A 695 11.06 28.96 -9.03
C ASN A 695 10.32 30.29 -8.78
N THR A 696 10.42 31.28 -9.68
CA THR A 696 9.95 32.65 -9.41
C THR A 696 8.46 32.88 -9.70
N ASN A 697 7.80 31.95 -10.42
CA ASN A 697 6.37 31.95 -10.78
C ASN A 697 5.77 33.35 -11.13
N PRO A 698 6.42 34.19 -11.96
CA PRO A 698 5.92 35.53 -12.27
C PRO A 698 4.64 35.45 -13.11
N ASP A 699 3.89 36.55 -13.21
CA ASP A 699 2.74 36.62 -14.13
C ASP A 699 3.17 36.55 -15.60
N TYR A 700 4.34 37.11 -15.89
CA TYR A 700 4.97 37.10 -17.21
C TYR A 700 6.47 37.39 -17.14
N GLU A 701 7.15 37.19 -18.27
CA GLU A 701 8.50 37.67 -18.54
C GLU A 701 8.60 38.11 -20.01
N ASN A 702 9.28 39.22 -20.28
CA ASN A 702 9.60 39.60 -21.66
C ASN A 702 10.85 38.83 -22.11
N VAL A 703 10.81 38.20 -23.29
CA VAL A 703 11.98 37.50 -23.85
C VAL A 703 12.59 38.26 -25.02
N ASN A 704 13.87 37.98 -25.30
CA ASN A 704 14.55 38.48 -26.49
C ASN A 704 14.10 37.71 -27.75
N VAL A 705 14.45 38.24 -28.93
CA VAL A 705 14.31 37.51 -30.19
C VAL A 705 15.13 36.24 -30.12
N LYS A 706 14.53 35.10 -30.49
CA LYS A 706 15.07 33.74 -30.27
C LYS A 706 15.54 33.47 -28.83
N GLY A 707 14.91 34.14 -27.86
CA GLY A 707 15.33 34.14 -26.45
C GLY A 707 14.51 33.25 -25.52
N ALA A 708 13.49 32.54 -26.02
CA ALA A 708 12.78 31.56 -25.21
C ALA A 708 13.60 30.26 -25.09
N ARG A 709 13.25 29.43 -24.11
CA ARG A 709 13.82 28.10 -23.92
C ARG A 709 12.73 27.04 -23.93
N PHE A 710 13.13 25.78 -24.07
CA PHE A 710 12.21 24.67 -23.86
C PHE A 710 11.93 24.44 -22.37
N VAL A 711 10.73 23.97 -22.07
CA VAL A 711 10.37 23.38 -20.76
C VAL A 711 11.20 22.13 -20.49
N ASP A 712 11.27 21.69 -19.24
CA ASP A 712 12.10 20.55 -18.87
C ASP A 712 11.42 19.21 -19.17
N PHE A 713 10.08 19.17 -19.25
CA PHE A 713 9.31 17.95 -19.45
C PHE A 713 8.19 18.12 -20.48
N PRO A 714 7.92 17.14 -21.36
CA PRO A 714 6.91 17.25 -22.42
C PRO A 714 5.49 17.58 -21.93
N SER A 715 5.12 17.13 -20.73
CA SER A 715 3.80 17.38 -20.14
C SER A 715 3.59 18.81 -19.66
N GLN A 716 4.68 19.57 -19.44
CA GLN A 716 4.59 20.94 -18.94
C GLN A 716 3.95 21.86 -19.99
N ALA A 717 3.05 22.72 -19.50
CA ALA A 717 2.27 23.63 -20.33
C ALA A 717 3.15 24.60 -21.14
N GLY A 718 4.29 25.02 -20.56
CA GLY A 718 5.10 26.11 -21.10
C GLY A 718 4.42 27.46 -20.96
N ALA A 719 5.08 28.53 -21.42
CA ALA A 719 4.49 29.86 -21.40
C ALA A 719 3.53 30.07 -22.58
N PHE A 720 2.59 30.99 -22.41
CA PHE A 720 1.78 31.48 -23.51
C PHE A 720 2.42 32.70 -24.15
N PHE A 721 2.32 32.81 -25.48
CA PHE A 721 2.82 33.93 -26.25
C PHE A 721 1.71 34.45 -27.15
N GLN A 722 1.61 35.76 -27.29
CA GLN A 722 0.85 36.35 -28.38
C GLN A 722 1.55 36.10 -29.71
N TRP A 723 0.80 36.13 -30.81
CA TRP A 723 1.39 35.93 -32.13
C TRP A 723 2.41 37.03 -32.44
N ALA A 724 1.99 38.29 -32.22
CA ALA A 724 2.79 39.51 -32.22
C ALA A 724 1.99 40.68 -31.62
N VAL A 725 2.61 41.86 -31.50
CA VAL A 725 1.92 43.15 -31.32
C VAL A 725 2.20 44.09 -32.51
N ASP A 726 1.39 45.11 -32.72
CA ASP A 726 1.49 46.00 -33.88
C ASP A 726 2.85 46.74 -33.97
N LEU A 727 3.60 46.50 -35.06
CA LEU A 727 4.89 47.14 -35.34
C LEU A 727 4.74 48.55 -35.93
N LYS A 728 3.58 48.88 -36.50
CA LYS A 728 3.36 50.18 -37.16
C LYS A 728 2.86 51.26 -36.21
N GLY A 729 2.65 50.92 -34.94
CA GLY A 729 2.29 51.88 -33.90
C GLY A 729 0.90 52.51 -34.09
N THR A 730 -0.01 51.85 -34.82
CA THR A 730 -1.42 52.28 -34.86
C THR A 730 -2.06 52.17 -33.47
N THR A 731 -1.48 51.33 -32.60
CA THR A 731 -1.69 51.31 -31.16
C THR A 731 -0.41 51.80 -30.46
N SER A 732 -0.42 53.04 -29.94
CA SER A 732 0.76 53.67 -29.32
C SER A 732 1.23 52.92 -28.06
N GLY A 733 2.55 52.82 -27.84
CA GLY A 733 3.15 52.30 -26.60
C GLY A 733 3.29 50.77 -26.49
N MET A 734 3.18 50.01 -27.59
CA MET A 734 3.18 48.54 -27.54
C MET A 734 4.56 47.87 -27.43
N THR A 735 5.66 48.62 -27.50
CA THR A 735 7.04 48.10 -27.49
C THR A 735 7.42 47.35 -26.20
N ASP A 736 6.88 47.78 -25.07
CA ASP A 736 7.16 47.19 -23.74
C ASP A 736 6.56 45.79 -23.54
N TYR A 737 5.75 45.35 -24.51
CA TYR A 737 5.00 44.10 -24.49
C TYR A 737 5.54 43.07 -25.50
N TYR A 738 6.65 43.38 -26.19
CA TYR A 738 7.20 42.50 -27.21
C TYR A 738 7.61 41.15 -26.61
N ARG A 739 7.15 40.06 -27.25
CA ARG A 739 7.51 38.68 -26.92
C ARG A 739 7.31 38.36 -25.43
N ARG A 740 6.18 38.79 -24.88
CA ARG A 740 5.83 38.48 -23.51
C ARG A 740 5.45 37.00 -23.37
N ALA A 741 6.19 36.28 -22.54
CA ALA A 741 5.89 34.93 -22.07
C ALA A 741 4.96 35.03 -20.86
N PHE A 742 3.71 34.64 -21.01
CA PHE A 742 2.71 34.67 -19.94
C PHE A 742 2.66 33.36 -19.18
N ASN A 743 2.36 33.43 -17.88
CA ASN A 743 2.24 32.27 -17.03
C ASN A 743 1.06 31.38 -17.46
N PRO A 744 1.26 30.06 -17.61
CA PRO A 744 0.22 29.14 -18.07
C PRO A 744 -0.91 28.85 -17.08
N SER A 745 -0.75 29.19 -15.81
CA SER A 745 -1.69 28.78 -14.75
C SER A 745 -2.53 29.92 -14.20
N LYS A 746 -2.15 31.18 -14.48
CA LYS A 746 -2.79 32.37 -13.91
C LYS A 746 -3.90 32.88 -14.82
N SER A 747 -5.04 33.19 -14.21
CA SER A 747 -6.27 33.59 -14.92
C SER A 747 -6.75 34.96 -14.47
N TYR A 748 -5.98 36.03 -14.72
CA TYR A 748 -6.38 37.41 -14.39
C TYR A 748 -5.69 38.39 -15.34
N LEU A 749 -6.25 39.59 -15.49
CA LEU A 749 -5.63 40.69 -16.24
C LEU A 749 -4.23 40.95 -15.67
N VAL A 750 -3.20 40.64 -16.45
CA VAL A 750 -1.84 41.10 -16.16
C VAL A 750 -1.89 42.62 -16.06
N SER A 751 -1.60 43.14 -14.87
CA SER A 751 -1.69 44.58 -14.60
C SER A 751 -0.89 45.39 -15.61
N GLY A 752 -1.53 46.40 -16.20
CA GLY A 752 -0.94 47.26 -17.21
C GLY A 752 -0.85 46.67 -18.63
N PHE A 753 -1.19 45.39 -18.85
CA PHE A 753 -1.24 44.84 -20.21
C PHE A 753 -2.53 45.28 -20.94
N PRO A 754 -2.44 45.87 -22.14
CA PRO A 754 -3.59 46.38 -22.88
C PRO A 754 -4.32 45.24 -23.62
N TRP A 755 -5.12 44.46 -22.88
CA TRP A 755 -6.02 43.48 -23.50
C TRP A 755 -7.09 44.16 -24.38
N GLY A 756 -7.56 43.47 -25.42
CA GLY A 756 -8.62 43.96 -26.30
C GLY A 756 -8.17 44.97 -27.37
N TYR A 757 -6.88 45.02 -27.71
CA TYR A 757 -6.41 45.85 -28.82
C TYR A 757 -6.87 45.31 -30.19
N GLY A 758 -7.06 46.22 -31.14
CA GLY A 758 -7.63 45.91 -32.46
C GLY A 758 -6.72 45.06 -33.35
N GLU A 759 -7.31 44.39 -34.33
CA GLU A 759 -6.58 43.66 -35.38
C GLU A 759 -5.69 44.59 -36.21
N PHE A 760 -4.54 44.08 -36.65
CA PHE A 760 -3.57 44.81 -37.46
C PHE A 760 -3.02 43.91 -38.58
N PRO A 761 -2.57 44.49 -39.72
CA PRO A 761 -2.00 43.71 -40.81
C PRO A 761 -0.77 42.91 -40.36
N ILE A 762 -0.74 41.62 -40.70
CA ILE A 762 0.35 40.72 -40.33
C ILE A 762 0.83 39.90 -41.51
N MET A 763 2.15 39.65 -41.54
CA MET A 763 2.82 38.68 -42.41
C MET A 763 4.15 38.29 -41.76
N TRP A 764 4.45 37.00 -41.66
CA TRP A 764 5.63 36.57 -40.90
C TRP A 764 6.94 36.99 -41.57
N ASP A 765 7.05 36.76 -42.88
CA ASP A 765 8.18 37.24 -43.70
C ASP A 765 8.02 38.69 -44.18
N GLY A 766 6.87 39.32 -43.91
CA GLY A 766 6.53 40.65 -44.41
C GLY A 766 5.97 40.65 -45.83
N ASP A 767 5.37 41.77 -46.24
CA ASP A 767 4.93 42.01 -47.61
C ASP A 767 5.18 43.48 -47.97
N VAL A 768 6.23 43.70 -48.77
CA VAL A 768 6.63 45.05 -49.18
C VAL A 768 5.53 45.73 -50.01
N SER A 769 4.80 44.96 -50.84
CA SER A 769 3.77 45.50 -51.73
C SER A 769 2.52 45.94 -50.96
N ALA A 770 2.16 45.19 -49.91
CA ALA A 770 1.07 45.53 -49.02
C ALA A 770 1.49 46.45 -47.86
N ASN A 771 2.76 46.88 -47.82
CA ASN A 771 3.34 47.66 -46.74
C ASN A 771 3.11 46.98 -45.38
N ILE A 772 3.48 45.70 -45.25
CA ILE A 772 3.39 44.92 -44.01
C ILE A 772 4.81 44.58 -43.55
N PRO A 773 5.22 44.91 -42.30
CA PRO A 773 6.56 44.63 -41.82
C PRO A 773 6.79 43.13 -41.62
N ALA A 774 8.05 42.70 -41.67
CA ALA A 774 8.44 41.33 -41.38
C ALA A 774 8.39 41.04 -39.88
N TYR A 775 7.36 40.32 -39.44
CA TYR A 775 7.16 40.03 -38.02
C TYR A 775 8.19 39.06 -37.45
N LYS A 776 8.76 38.15 -38.26
CA LYS A 776 9.74 37.16 -37.81
C LYS A 776 10.96 37.77 -37.13
N GLU A 777 11.39 38.94 -37.58
CA GLU A 777 12.61 39.62 -37.10
C GLU A 777 12.45 40.10 -35.66
N GLN A 778 11.21 40.37 -35.24
CA GLN A 778 10.88 40.90 -33.93
C GLN A 778 10.13 39.89 -33.05
N PHE A 779 9.45 38.88 -33.59
CA PHE A 779 8.57 38.03 -32.79
C PHE A 779 8.92 36.55 -32.82
N GLU A 780 9.93 36.11 -33.56
CA GLU A 780 10.42 34.74 -33.38
C GLU A 780 11.03 34.58 -31.99
N VAL A 781 10.51 33.61 -31.24
CA VAL A 781 10.91 33.34 -29.86
C VAL A 781 11.54 31.96 -29.71
N CYS A 782 11.32 31.04 -30.65
CA CYS A 782 11.98 29.75 -30.66
C CYS A 782 13.51 29.92 -30.59
N PRO A 783 14.21 29.11 -29.78
CA PRO A 783 15.65 29.23 -29.61
C PRO A 783 16.40 28.97 -30.93
N PRO A 784 17.68 29.37 -31.04
CA PRO A 784 18.49 29.11 -32.23
C PRO A 784 18.46 27.63 -32.67
N GLY A 785 18.35 27.39 -33.98
CA GLY A 785 18.17 26.05 -34.57
C GLY A 785 16.71 25.57 -34.59
N TYR A 786 15.78 26.37 -34.07
CA TYR A 786 14.35 26.11 -34.08
C TYR A 786 13.57 27.35 -34.52
N ARG A 787 12.38 27.11 -35.08
CA ARG A 787 11.42 28.15 -35.46
C ARG A 787 9.98 27.72 -35.18
N ARG A 788 9.05 28.68 -35.23
CA ARG A 788 7.63 28.37 -35.16
C ARG A 788 7.22 27.51 -36.38
N PRO A 789 6.34 26.50 -36.20
CA PRO A 789 5.82 25.71 -37.32
C PRO A 789 4.95 26.58 -38.23
N THR A 790 4.76 26.15 -39.47
CA THR A 790 3.86 26.81 -40.42
C THR A 790 2.56 26.00 -40.60
N ASP A 791 1.50 26.70 -40.99
CA ASP A 791 0.31 26.11 -41.62
C ASP A 791 0.26 26.61 -43.07
N GLY A 792 1.32 26.36 -43.83
CA GLY A 792 1.48 26.80 -45.22
C GLY A 792 2.60 27.81 -45.38
N TYR A 793 2.36 28.84 -46.19
CA TYR A 793 3.28 29.92 -46.51
C TYR A 793 3.43 30.95 -45.37
N THR A 794 4.54 31.66 -45.37
CA THR A 794 4.91 32.71 -44.40
C THR A 794 5.09 34.10 -45.03
N ASP A 795 5.15 34.14 -46.36
CA ASP A 795 5.30 35.33 -47.22
C ASP A 795 4.00 35.74 -47.93
N LYS A 796 2.94 34.93 -47.80
CA LYS A 796 1.60 35.19 -48.34
C LYS A 796 0.52 34.48 -47.54
N ILE A 797 -0.73 34.81 -47.84
CA ILE A 797 -1.91 34.19 -47.24
C ILE A 797 -1.98 32.69 -47.60
N SER A 798 -2.13 31.86 -46.57
CA SER A 798 -2.32 30.41 -46.70
C SER A 798 -3.80 30.06 -46.51
N TYR A 799 -4.44 29.50 -47.53
CA TYR A 799 -5.88 29.22 -47.54
C TYR A 799 -6.21 27.80 -47.07
N ASN A 800 -5.36 26.81 -47.37
CA ASN A 800 -5.44 25.42 -46.90
C ASN A 800 -6.81 24.73 -47.10
N GLY A 801 -7.51 25.03 -48.19
CA GLY A 801 -8.81 24.45 -48.53
C GLY A 801 -9.68 25.41 -49.33
N TYR A 802 -10.99 25.15 -49.35
CA TYR A 802 -11.95 26.05 -49.98
C TYR A 802 -11.95 27.44 -49.32
N TYR A 803 -11.98 28.47 -50.16
CA TYR A 803 -12.07 29.86 -49.71
C TYR A 803 -13.39 30.55 -50.07
N ASP A 804 -13.68 31.50 -49.19
CA ASP A 804 -14.89 32.22 -48.78
C ASP A 804 -16.06 31.36 -48.31
N TYR A 805 -16.33 30.21 -48.94
CA TYR A 805 -17.27 29.22 -48.41
C TYR A 805 -16.96 27.81 -48.92
N LEU A 806 -17.50 26.79 -48.24
CA LEU A 806 -17.43 25.39 -48.65
C LEU A 806 -18.63 25.11 -49.57
N PRO A 807 -18.44 24.74 -50.85
CA PRO A 807 -19.53 24.38 -51.74
C PRO A 807 -20.10 23.00 -51.38
N ASP A 808 -21.37 22.78 -51.71
CA ASP A 808 -22.06 21.49 -51.57
C ASP A 808 -21.33 20.41 -52.37
N GLU A 809 -21.35 19.18 -51.84
CA GLU A 809 -20.70 18.05 -52.51
C GLU A 809 -21.28 17.84 -53.92
N GLY A 810 -20.40 17.74 -54.91
CA GLY A 810 -20.80 17.57 -56.32
C GLY A 810 -21.27 18.85 -57.03
N THR A 811 -21.28 20.02 -56.37
CA THR A 811 -21.61 21.30 -57.02
C THR A 811 -20.37 21.99 -57.59
N THR A 812 -20.46 22.44 -58.85
CA THR A 812 -19.47 23.33 -59.45
C THR A 812 -19.77 24.77 -59.04
N GLY A 813 -19.17 25.22 -57.94
CA GLY A 813 -19.27 26.60 -57.43
C GLY A 813 -18.12 27.51 -57.87
N THR A 814 -18.20 28.80 -57.51
CA THR A 814 -17.16 29.82 -57.73
C THR A 814 -16.06 29.82 -56.65
N ALA A 815 -16.25 29.09 -55.54
CA ALA A 815 -15.28 28.97 -54.46
C ALA A 815 -14.01 28.23 -54.96
N THR A 816 -12.85 28.86 -54.82
CA THR A 816 -11.57 28.25 -55.21
C THR A 816 -11.11 27.29 -54.12
N ASN A 817 -10.76 26.06 -54.51
CA ASN A 817 -10.17 25.07 -53.61
C ASN A 817 -8.64 25.21 -53.62
N TYR A 818 -8.06 25.53 -52.47
CA TYR A 818 -6.61 25.60 -52.26
C TYR A 818 -6.04 24.35 -51.57
N LYS A 819 -6.65 23.18 -51.76
CA LYS A 819 -6.22 21.88 -51.20
C LYS A 819 -4.73 21.60 -51.38
N ASP A 820 -4.15 21.94 -52.53
CA ASP A 820 -2.73 21.69 -52.80
C ASP A 820 -1.78 22.44 -51.84
N GLN A 821 -2.25 23.51 -51.20
CA GLN A 821 -1.46 24.25 -50.19
C GLN A 821 -1.23 23.42 -48.91
N ILE A 822 -2.09 22.43 -48.63
CA ILE A 822 -1.96 21.57 -47.45
C ILE A 822 -0.64 20.81 -47.46
N GLU A 823 -0.10 20.45 -48.64
CA GLU A 823 1.20 19.78 -48.74
C GLU A 823 2.33 20.60 -48.10
N TYR A 824 2.19 21.92 -48.01
CA TYR A 824 3.17 22.86 -47.44
C TYR A 824 2.87 23.23 -45.97
N SER A 825 1.80 22.69 -45.38
CA SER A 825 1.49 22.90 -43.97
C SER A 825 2.24 21.90 -43.08
N GLU A 826 3.21 22.41 -42.31
CA GLU A 826 3.98 21.60 -41.38
C GLU A 826 3.11 20.93 -40.33
N LEU A 827 2.14 21.66 -39.78
CA LEU A 827 1.24 21.10 -38.76
C LEU A 827 0.35 19.98 -39.31
N ARG A 828 -0.20 20.14 -40.53
CA ARG A 828 -1.14 19.16 -41.11
C ARG A 828 -0.41 17.90 -41.55
N VAL A 829 0.68 18.03 -42.29
CA VAL A 829 1.35 16.88 -42.91
C VAL A 829 2.28 16.13 -41.97
N SER A 830 2.74 16.78 -40.88
CA SER A 830 3.64 16.13 -39.92
C SER A 830 2.91 15.40 -38.79
N LEU A 831 1.68 15.80 -38.43
CA LEU A 831 1.00 15.27 -37.23
C LEU A 831 -0.10 14.26 -37.54
N PHE A 832 -0.71 14.31 -38.74
CA PHE A 832 -1.89 13.52 -39.06
C PHE A 832 -1.60 12.43 -40.10
N ASN A 833 -2.17 11.24 -39.88
CA ASN A 833 -2.08 10.13 -40.85
C ASN A 833 -2.66 10.53 -42.21
N VAL A 834 -3.82 11.20 -42.20
CA VAL A 834 -4.45 11.78 -43.38
C VAL A 834 -4.62 13.28 -43.17
N PRO A 835 -3.73 14.11 -43.76
CA PRO A 835 -3.82 15.57 -43.66
C PRO A 835 -5.10 16.10 -44.33
N PHE A 836 -5.67 17.18 -43.78
CA PHE A 836 -7.00 17.64 -44.15
C PHE A 836 -7.10 19.15 -44.37
N ALA A 837 -8.10 19.56 -45.14
CA ALA A 837 -8.38 20.93 -45.54
C ALA A 837 -9.30 21.65 -44.54
N GLY A 838 -9.28 22.99 -44.58
CA GLY A 838 -10.31 23.85 -44.03
C GLY A 838 -9.87 24.72 -42.85
N ASN A 839 -10.81 25.58 -42.43
CA ASN A 839 -10.67 26.60 -41.40
C ASN A 839 -11.81 26.59 -40.37
N ALA A 840 -11.57 26.08 -39.17
CA ALA A 840 -12.46 26.24 -38.04
C ALA A 840 -12.28 27.66 -37.44
N ALA A 841 -12.77 28.68 -38.14
CA ALA A 841 -12.61 30.07 -37.71
C ALA A 841 -13.07 30.26 -36.24
N SER A 842 -12.27 30.93 -35.41
CA SER A 842 -12.50 31.01 -33.96
C SER A 842 -13.77 31.75 -33.56
N SER A 843 -14.38 32.49 -34.48
CA SER A 843 -15.53 33.35 -34.22
C SER A 843 -16.73 33.08 -35.13
N ALA A 844 -16.58 32.50 -36.32
CA ALA A 844 -17.70 32.28 -37.24
C ALA A 844 -18.69 31.23 -36.71
N ASP A 845 -19.99 31.56 -36.68
CA ASP A 845 -21.00 30.50 -36.60
C ASP A 845 -20.84 29.64 -37.84
N TYR A 846 -20.71 28.33 -37.64
CA TYR A 846 -20.88 27.38 -38.72
C TYR A 846 -22.23 27.62 -39.45
N ALA A 847 -23.27 28.00 -38.70
CA ALA A 847 -24.62 28.20 -39.23
C ALA A 847 -24.78 29.42 -40.17
N THR A 848 -23.89 30.41 -40.12
CA THR A 848 -24.04 31.66 -40.91
C THR A 848 -22.95 31.88 -41.94
N ALA A 849 -21.75 31.30 -41.77
CA ALA A 849 -20.70 31.32 -42.80
C ALA A 849 -20.95 30.31 -43.94
N PHE A 850 -21.70 29.24 -43.65
CA PHE A 850 -22.00 28.15 -44.57
C PHE A 850 -23.51 27.91 -44.56
N THR A 851 -24.19 28.16 -45.69
CA THR A 851 -25.63 27.88 -45.83
C THR A 851 -25.86 26.38 -45.78
N THR A 852 -26.70 25.93 -44.86
CA THR A 852 -27.04 24.53 -44.59
C THR A 852 -27.56 23.78 -45.83
N PRO A 853 -26.93 22.65 -46.21
CA PRO A 853 -27.58 21.59 -46.99
C PRO A 853 -27.85 20.35 -46.13
N PHE A 854 -27.30 20.27 -44.91
CA PHE A 854 -27.28 19.04 -44.11
C PHE A 854 -27.94 19.26 -42.76
N GLY A 855 -29.22 18.90 -42.66
CA GLY A 855 -30.10 19.06 -41.49
C GLY A 855 -29.66 18.29 -40.23
N GLY A 856 -28.57 18.72 -39.61
CA GLY A 856 -28.10 18.24 -38.31
C GLY A 856 -27.76 19.41 -37.38
N THR A 857 -28.18 19.32 -36.12
CA THR A 857 -27.95 20.27 -35.03
C THR A 857 -26.49 20.29 -34.51
N GLY A 858 -25.50 20.04 -35.38
CA GLY A 858 -24.10 19.90 -35.01
C GLY A 858 -23.23 21.10 -35.40
N ASN A 859 -22.68 21.81 -34.40
CA ASN A 859 -21.81 22.99 -34.52
C ASN A 859 -20.39 22.73 -35.12
N THR A 860 -20.23 22.15 -36.32
CA THR A 860 -18.89 21.88 -36.90
C THR A 860 -18.69 22.48 -38.29
N GLY A 861 -17.81 23.48 -38.39
CA GLY A 861 -17.41 24.11 -39.65
C GLY A 861 -16.28 23.37 -40.41
N PRO A 862 -16.04 23.71 -41.69
CA PRO A 862 -14.88 23.20 -42.45
C PRO A 862 -13.59 23.47 -41.67
N GLY A 863 -12.64 22.54 -41.61
CA GLY A 863 -11.40 22.70 -40.80
C GLY A 863 -11.44 22.09 -39.40
N THR A 864 -12.57 21.48 -39.03
CA THR A 864 -12.67 20.48 -37.97
C THR A 864 -12.47 19.10 -38.59
N TYR A 865 -11.63 18.25 -37.98
CA TYR A 865 -11.45 16.88 -38.47
C TYR A 865 -12.06 15.82 -37.57
N PRO A 866 -12.73 14.80 -38.16
CA PRO A 866 -13.15 14.68 -39.56
C PRO A 866 -14.45 15.47 -39.81
N TYR A 867 -14.55 16.09 -40.99
CA TYR A 867 -15.79 16.69 -41.48
C TYR A 867 -16.67 15.55 -42.03
N GLY A 868 -17.63 15.10 -41.22
CA GLY A 868 -18.58 14.02 -41.54
C GLY A 868 -19.97 14.53 -41.90
N ALA A 869 -20.57 14.03 -42.99
CA ALA A 869 -21.89 14.46 -43.48
C ALA A 869 -23.10 13.96 -42.64
N ASN A 870 -22.88 13.09 -41.64
CA ASN A 870 -23.97 12.39 -40.92
C ASN A 870 -24.21 12.94 -39.48
N LYS A 871 -25.48 13.01 -39.08
CA LYS A 871 -26.00 13.40 -37.75
C LYS A 871 -25.45 12.56 -36.59
N ASP A 872 -24.89 11.38 -36.86
CA ASP A 872 -24.42 10.43 -35.84
C ASP A 872 -23.05 10.80 -35.23
N MET A 873 -22.37 11.87 -35.70
CA MET A 873 -21.10 12.40 -35.16
C MET A 873 -19.96 11.38 -34.96
N LEU A 874 -20.02 10.19 -35.57
CA LEU A 874 -19.02 9.10 -35.43
C LEU A 874 -17.59 9.55 -35.77
N ALA A 875 -17.48 10.56 -36.64
CA ALA A 875 -16.23 11.21 -37.02
C ALA A 875 -15.53 11.92 -35.85
N ARG A 876 -16.23 12.56 -34.89
CA ARG A 876 -15.63 13.44 -33.84
C ARG A 876 -14.83 12.71 -32.75
N LYS A 877 -14.46 11.45 -32.95
CA LYS A 877 -13.70 10.64 -32.00
C LYS A 877 -12.26 10.49 -32.51
N GLN A 878 -11.32 10.27 -31.59
CA GLN A 878 -9.87 10.15 -31.83
C GLN A 878 -9.53 9.47 -33.17
N LEU A 879 -8.50 10.01 -33.82
CA LEU A 879 -8.07 9.58 -35.16
C LEU A 879 -7.01 8.51 -35.04
N LYS A 880 -6.84 7.70 -36.08
CA LYS A 880 -5.66 6.86 -36.17
C LYS A 880 -4.39 7.73 -36.10
N GLY A 881 -3.56 7.46 -35.10
CA GLY A 881 -2.35 8.23 -34.82
C GLY A 881 -2.52 9.35 -33.78
N THR A 882 -3.69 9.50 -33.15
CA THR A 882 -3.89 10.46 -32.04
C THR A 882 -4.56 9.80 -30.83
N THR A 883 -4.15 10.19 -29.62
CA THR A 883 -4.83 9.75 -28.38
C THR A 883 -4.77 10.82 -27.30
N TYR A 884 -5.89 11.06 -26.62
CA TYR A 884 -5.95 11.94 -25.46
C TYR A 884 -5.59 11.17 -24.20
N THR A 885 -4.58 11.62 -23.46
CA THR A 885 -3.88 10.76 -22.49
C THR A 885 -3.10 11.57 -21.46
N PHE A 886 -2.74 10.92 -20.36
CA PHE A 886 -1.64 11.28 -19.49
C PHE A 886 -0.31 10.81 -20.09
N TYR A 887 0.77 11.44 -19.65
CA TYR A 887 2.09 11.21 -20.20
C TYR A 887 3.11 11.03 -19.07
N SER A 888 3.91 9.97 -19.10
CA SER A 888 4.90 9.69 -18.05
C SER A 888 6.28 10.21 -18.45
N ASP A 889 6.71 11.32 -17.88
CA ASP A 889 7.99 11.96 -18.20
C ASP A 889 8.92 12.14 -16.98
N GLY A 890 8.54 11.58 -15.83
CA GLY A 890 9.25 11.76 -14.57
C GLY A 890 8.84 13.06 -13.86
N PHE A 891 7.90 13.83 -14.42
CA PHE A 891 7.31 14.99 -13.76
C PHE A 891 5.82 14.78 -13.48
N PHE A 892 5.04 14.39 -14.49
CA PHE A 892 3.59 14.24 -14.38
C PHE A 892 3.16 12.99 -13.60
N ASP A 893 3.71 11.83 -13.97
CA ASP A 893 3.39 10.51 -13.40
C ASP A 893 3.77 10.36 -11.92
N ARG A 894 4.56 11.30 -11.41
CA ARG A 894 5.05 11.30 -10.03
C ARG A 894 4.30 12.22 -9.08
N ARG A 895 3.37 13.05 -9.57
CA ARG A 895 2.69 14.09 -8.79
C ARG A 895 1.21 13.82 -8.64
N PRO A 896 0.53 14.45 -7.65
CA PRO A 896 -0.89 14.26 -7.44
C PRO A 896 -1.67 14.86 -8.61
N ILE A 897 -2.34 14.00 -9.36
CA ILE A 897 -3.25 14.41 -10.42
C ILE A 897 -4.47 15.09 -9.79
N LYS A 898 -4.71 16.34 -10.16
CA LYS A 898 -5.79 17.18 -9.64
C LYS A 898 -6.66 17.70 -10.77
N GLU A 899 -7.89 18.06 -10.42
CA GLU A 899 -8.83 18.64 -11.38
C GLU A 899 -8.50 20.11 -11.63
N ALA A 900 -8.08 20.41 -12.86
CA ALA A 900 -7.79 21.76 -13.33
C ALA A 900 -9.07 22.52 -13.70
N SER A 901 -10.00 21.85 -14.36
CA SER A 901 -11.34 22.37 -14.69
C SER A 901 -12.31 21.18 -14.75
N ASN A 902 -13.62 21.41 -14.82
CA ASN A 902 -14.63 20.35 -14.77
C ASN A 902 -14.33 19.23 -15.78
N GLY A 903 -13.92 18.06 -15.27
CA GLY A 903 -13.47 16.93 -16.09
C GLY A 903 -12.13 17.13 -16.78
N ASN A 904 -11.17 17.87 -16.24
CA ASN A 904 -9.87 18.05 -16.87
C ASN A 904 -8.76 18.06 -15.84
N TYR A 905 -7.60 17.49 -16.17
CA TYR A 905 -6.62 17.12 -15.16
C TYR A 905 -5.21 17.63 -15.44
N GLY A 906 -4.47 17.86 -14.36
CA GLY A 906 -3.06 18.23 -14.39
C GLY A 906 -2.40 18.04 -13.04
N VAL A 907 -1.10 18.31 -12.99
CA VAL A 907 -0.28 18.31 -11.77
C VAL A 907 0.41 19.65 -11.61
N SER A 908 0.88 19.98 -10.40
CA SER A 908 1.56 21.26 -10.13
C SER A 908 0.69 22.47 -10.53
N LEU A 909 -0.62 22.40 -10.24
CA LEU A 909 -1.57 23.45 -10.62
C LEU A 909 -1.28 24.75 -9.85
N GLY A 910 -1.51 25.90 -10.50
CA GLY A 910 -1.34 27.22 -9.88
C GLY A 910 0.07 27.82 -9.94
N ASN A 911 0.99 27.18 -10.68
CA ASN A 911 2.32 27.72 -10.96
C ASN A 911 2.76 27.53 -12.42
N SER A 912 3.88 28.14 -12.78
CA SER A 912 4.43 28.12 -14.15
C SER A 912 4.94 26.76 -14.62
N ASN A 913 5.19 25.82 -13.69
CA ASN A 913 5.61 24.45 -13.97
C ASN A 913 4.43 23.48 -14.14
N VAL A 914 3.20 24.00 -14.19
CA VAL A 914 1.99 23.20 -14.37
C VAL A 914 2.10 22.29 -15.59
N ALA A 915 1.66 21.04 -15.41
CA ALA A 915 1.61 20.06 -16.47
C ALA A 915 0.20 19.49 -16.60
N TYR A 916 -0.26 19.33 -17.82
CA TYR A 916 -1.64 18.92 -18.12
C TYR A 916 -1.67 17.62 -18.92
N GLN A 917 -2.80 16.91 -18.83
CA GLN A 917 -3.15 15.91 -19.83
C GLN A 917 -3.19 16.54 -21.23
N GLY A 918 -3.17 15.73 -22.29
CA GLY A 918 -3.04 16.27 -23.64
C GLY A 918 -3.17 15.22 -24.73
N VAL A 919 -2.78 15.57 -25.95
CA VAL A 919 -2.83 14.68 -27.12
C VAL A 919 -1.45 14.13 -27.43
N LEU A 920 -1.35 12.81 -27.48
CA LEU A 920 -0.24 12.10 -28.09
C LEU A 920 -0.48 11.97 -29.59
N TYR A 921 0.44 12.47 -30.40
CA TYR A 921 0.51 12.23 -31.84
C TYR A 921 1.56 11.16 -32.11
N PHE A 922 1.23 10.18 -32.93
CA PHE A 922 2.13 9.08 -33.27
C PHE A 922 1.89 8.57 -34.69
N ASN A 923 2.93 7.95 -35.25
CA ASN A 923 2.87 7.29 -36.54
C ASN A 923 2.84 5.77 -36.35
N PRO A 924 1.65 5.14 -36.47
CA PRO A 924 1.51 3.69 -36.29
C PRO A 924 1.99 2.88 -37.49
N ASP A 925 2.22 3.51 -38.65
CA ASP A 925 2.34 2.83 -39.95
C ASP A 925 3.79 2.79 -40.48
N SER A 926 4.69 3.68 -40.03
CA SER A 926 6.07 3.77 -40.55
C SER A 926 7.06 2.76 -39.96
N GLY A 927 6.66 1.94 -39.00
CA GLY A 927 7.56 1.06 -38.23
C GLY A 927 8.53 1.80 -37.30
N THR A 928 8.66 3.12 -37.41
CA THR A 928 9.47 3.96 -36.51
C THR A 928 8.83 4.15 -35.14
N ASN A 929 7.49 4.10 -35.06
CA ASN A 929 6.69 4.40 -33.86
C ASN A 929 6.99 5.79 -33.28
N ALA A 930 7.39 6.73 -34.15
CA ALA A 930 7.66 8.11 -33.77
C ALA A 930 6.44 8.72 -33.08
N SER A 931 6.68 9.42 -31.97
CA SER A 931 5.63 10.02 -31.16
C SER A 931 6.03 11.34 -30.51
N VAL A 932 5.04 12.20 -30.26
CA VAL A 932 5.19 13.50 -29.59
C VAL A 932 3.91 13.85 -28.82
N PHE A 933 4.08 14.47 -27.65
CA PHE A 933 2.96 14.86 -26.79
C PHE A 933 2.76 16.36 -26.77
N PHE A 934 1.50 16.76 -26.95
CA PHE A 934 1.04 18.15 -26.97
C PHE A 934 0.13 18.35 -25.76
N PRO A 935 0.58 19.03 -24.69
CA PRO A 935 -0.23 19.26 -23.50
C PRO A 935 -1.43 20.16 -23.82
N SER A 936 -2.57 19.90 -23.15
CA SER A 936 -3.76 20.73 -23.25
C SER A 936 -3.67 21.96 -22.35
N ALA A 937 -2.69 22.82 -22.62
CA ALA A 937 -2.36 23.95 -21.75
C ALA A 937 -3.51 24.98 -21.62
N GLY A 938 -4.37 25.09 -22.63
CA GLY A 938 -5.31 26.21 -22.75
C GLY A 938 -4.70 27.40 -23.48
N ARG A 939 -5.31 28.57 -23.30
CA ARG A 939 -4.85 29.87 -23.86
C ARG A 939 -5.35 31.03 -23.01
N LEU A 940 -4.78 32.22 -23.18
CA LEU A 940 -5.35 33.46 -22.62
C LEU A 940 -6.21 34.19 -23.65
N ASN A 941 -7.41 34.56 -23.24
CA ASN A 941 -8.37 35.32 -24.03
C ASN A 941 -7.80 36.69 -24.45
N ASN A 942 -7.98 37.07 -25.72
CA ASN A 942 -7.42 38.31 -26.27
C ASN A 942 -8.07 39.61 -25.74
N THR A 943 -9.25 39.54 -25.12
CA THR A 943 -9.99 40.70 -24.59
C THR A 943 -9.90 40.82 -23.07
N SER A 944 -9.91 39.69 -22.35
CA SER A 944 -9.96 39.68 -20.89
C SER A 944 -8.71 39.12 -20.21
N GLY A 945 -7.79 38.50 -20.96
CA GLY A 945 -6.66 37.76 -20.39
C GLY A 945 -7.06 36.54 -19.55
N ALA A 946 -8.33 36.13 -19.59
CA ALA A 946 -8.79 34.97 -18.85
C ALA A 946 -8.21 33.67 -19.42
N LEU A 947 -7.87 32.73 -18.54
CA LEU A 947 -7.37 31.41 -18.93
C LEU A 947 -8.53 30.50 -19.36
N GLU A 948 -8.51 30.07 -20.61
CA GLU A 948 -9.54 29.23 -21.23
C GLU A 948 -9.03 27.79 -21.41
N SER A 949 -9.94 26.81 -21.26
CA SER A 949 -9.72 25.42 -21.68
C SER A 949 -8.53 24.69 -21.04
N ARG A 950 -8.07 25.14 -19.86
CA ARG A 950 -6.95 24.52 -19.13
C ARG A 950 -7.22 23.04 -18.84
N GLY A 951 -6.31 22.19 -19.29
CA GLY A 951 -6.39 20.74 -19.20
C GLY A 951 -7.38 20.08 -20.17
N SER A 952 -8.08 20.83 -21.03
CA SER A 952 -9.03 20.28 -22.03
C SER A 952 -8.53 20.39 -23.46
N THR A 953 -7.89 21.51 -23.78
CA THR A 953 -7.52 21.87 -25.16
C THR A 953 -6.17 22.55 -25.19
N GLY A 954 -5.29 22.13 -26.08
CA GLY A 954 -4.04 22.83 -26.39
C GLY A 954 -4.21 23.73 -27.61
N TYR A 955 -3.69 24.95 -27.54
CA TYR A 955 -3.65 25.89 -28.66
C TYR A 955 -2.20 26.21 -29.02
N TYR A 956 -1.89 26.12 -30.31
CA TYR A 956 -0.51 26.20 -30.80
C TYR A 956 -0.41 27.16 -31.98
N TRP A 957 0.42 28.18 -31.84
CA TRP A 957 0.65 29.14 -32.91
C TRP A 957 1.44 28.55 -34.08
N SER A 958 1.04 28.92 -35.29
CA SER A 958 1.88 28.84 -36.48
C SER A 958 2.47 30.20 -36.86
N ALA A 959 3.44 30.20 -37.77
CA ALA A 959 3.96 31.37 -38.46
C ALA A 959 3.13 31.78 -39.70
N SER A 960 2.06 31.04 -40.04
CA SER A 960 1.28 31.30 -41.25
C SER A 960 0.10 32.23 -40.98
N VAL A 961 -0.15 33.14 -41.92
CA VAL A 961 -1.33 34.00 -41.93
C VAL A 961 -2.41 33.33 -42.77
N GLY A 962 -3.65 33.32 -42.29
CA GLY A 962 -4.77 32.78 -43.05
C GLY A 962 -5.65 33.87 -43.65
N PRO A 963 -6.67 33.48 -44.44
CA PRO A 963 -7.39 34.41 -45.27
C PRO A 963 -8.42 35.23 -44.48
N PRO A 964 -8.78 36.43 -44.97
CA PRO A 964 -9.81 37.25 -44.34
C PRO A 964 -11.20 36.67 -44.57
N TYR A 965 -12.06 36.78 -43.56
CA TYR A 965 -13.48 36.42 -43.63
C TYR A 965 -14.31 37.65 -43.29
N MET A 966 -14.82 38.31 -44.34
CA MET A 966 -15.42 39.65 -44.25
C MET A 966 -16.88 39.70 -44.71
N ARG A 967 -17.46 38.54 -44.99
CA ARG A 967 -18.86 38.37 -45.34
C ARG A 967 -19.77 39.08 -44.33
N SER A 968 -20.75 39.84 -44.83
CA SER A 968 -21.65 40.64 -43.99
C SER A 968 -22.50 39.76 -43.08
N GLU A 969 -22.76 38.52 -43.46
CA GLU A 969 -23.49 37.51 -42.70
C GLU A 969 -22.75 37.05 -41.42
N LEU A 970 -21.45 37.34 -41.33
CA LEU A 970 -20.64 37.10 -40.13
C LEU A 970 -20.81 38.22 -39.09
N GLN A 971 -21.42 39.33 -39.46
CA GLN A 971 -21.74 40.44 -38.57
C GLN A 971 -23.16 40.22 -38.03
N ASN A 972 -23.30 39.43 -36.95
CA ASN A 972 -24.59 39.12 -36.33
C ASN A 972 -24.64 39.60 -34.86
N PRO A 973 -25.18 40.81 -34.59
CA PRO A 973 -25.23 41.38 -33.25
C PRO A 973 -25.82 40.43 -32.19
N PRO A 974 -25.22 40.34 -30.99
CA PRO A 974 -24.13 41.17 -30.47
C PRO A 974 -22.72 40.72 -30.90
N TYR A 975 -22.57 39.70 -31.74
CA TYR A 975 -21.29 39.10 -32.08
C TYR A 975 -20.80 39.53 -33.48
N ASP A 976 -19.65 40.21 -33.55
CA ASP A 976 -18.93 40.40 -34.81
C ASP A 976 -17.92 39.26 -34.97
N ARG A 977 -18.13 38.44 -36.00
CA ARG A 977 -17.37 37.21 -36.22
C ARG A 977 -16.43 37.29 -37.41
N ARG A 978 -16.27 38.48 -37.97
CA ARG A 978 -15.33 38.73 -39.05
C ARG A 978 -13.90 38.66 -38.51
N ILE A 979 -12.98 38.24 -39.37
CA ILE A 979 -11.53 38.27 -39.11
C ILE A 979 -10.90 38.90 -40.34
N ARG A 980 -10.27 40.07 -40.17
CA ARG A 980 -9.51 40.75 -41.22
C ARG A 980 -8.10 40.22 -41.30
N TYR A 981 -7.47 40.06 -40.15
CA TYR A 981 -6.10 39.61 -40.03
C TYR A 981 -6.05 38.53 -38.96
N GLY A 982 -5.85 37.28 -39.38
CA GLY A 982 -5.80 36.13 -38.48
C GLY A 982 -4.58 35.28 -38.75
N ALA A 983 -3.94 34.81 -37.68
CA ALA A 983 -2.88 33.82 -37.79
C ALA A 983 -3.47 32.41 -37.64
N TRP A 984 -2.90 31.45 -38.35
CA TRP A 984 -3.26 30.05 -38.20
C TRP A 984 -2.75 29.50 -36.86
N SER A 985 -3.59 28.70 -36.22
CA SER A 985 -3.29 27.99 -34.98
C SER A 985 -3.90 26.59 -35.01
N LEU A 986 -3.22 25.64 -34.35
CA LEU A 986 -3.74 24.31 -34.12
C LEU A 986 -4.43 24.25 -32.76
N GLU A 987 -5.68 23.83 -32.76
CA GLU A 987 -6.40 23.37 -31.58
C GLU A 987 -6.34 21.85 -31.50
N SER A 988 -5.81 21.36 -30.37
CA SER A 988 -5.58 19.96 -30.10
C SER A 988 -6.35 19.55 -28.86
N ALA A 989 -7.46 18.83 -29.03
CA ALA A 989 -8.33 18.37 -27.94
C ALA A 989 -8.74 16.90 -28.09
N TYR A 990 -9.42 16.38 -27.07
CA TYR A 990 -9.91 15.00 -27.01
C TYR A 990 -10.83 14.60 -28.18
N ASN A 991 -11.82 15.44 -28.48
CA ASN A 991 -12.92 15.16 -29.41
C ASN A 991 -12.90 16.06 -30.67
N SER A 992 -11.83 16.84 -30.86
CA SER A 992 -11.68 17.70 -32.02
C SER A 992 -10.23 18.11 -32.23
N HIS A 993 -9.78 17.98 -33.48
CA HIS A 993 -8.57 18.62 -33.98
C HIS A 993 -8.99 19.70 -34.97
N ASN A 994 -8.73 20.96 -34.64
CA ASN A 994 -9.21 22.10 -35.42
C ASN A 994 -8.03 22.98 -35.85
N PHE A 995 -8.02 23.37 -37.11
CA PHE A 995 -7.14 24.44 -37.57
C PHE A 995 -7.91 25.73 -37.59
N ARG A 996 -7.52 26.68 -36.75
CA ARG A 996 -8.25 27.91 -36.51
C ARG A 996 -7.49 29.12 -36.98
N LEU A 997 -8.19 30.04 -37.63
CA LEU A 997 -7.81 31.44 -37.61
C LEU A 997 -8.08 32.04 -36.24
N SER A 998 -7.04 32.60 -35.63
CA SER A 998 -7.10 33.23 -34.31
C SER A 998 -6.55 34.66 -34.37
N TYR A 999 -7.17 35.56 -33.62
CA TYR A 999 -6.69 36.94 -33.44
C TYR A 999 -5.30 36.94 -32.80
N GLN A 1000 -4.43 37.85 -33.24
CA GLN A 1000 -3.04 37.94 -32.81
C GLN A 1000 -2.89 38.16 -31.30
N GLY A 1001 -3.89 38.79 -30.68
CA GLY A 1001 -3.93 39.11 -29.26
C GLY A 1001 -4.18 37.93 -28.33
N PHE A 1002 -4.60 36.76 -28.82
CA PHE A 1002 -4.68 35.56 -27.97
C PHE A 1002 -3.26 35.14 -27.57
N ALA A 1003 -3.06 34.71 -26.32
CA ALA A 1003 -1.79 34.11 -25.92
C ALA A 1003 -1.93 32.58 -25.94
N GLN A 1004 -1.12 31.90 -26.74
CA GLN A 1004 -1.17 30.44 -26.94
C GLN A 1004 0.22 29.82 -26.76
N SER A 1005 0.30 28.49 -26.64
CA SER A 1005 1.58 27.79 -26.58
C SER A 1005 2.29 27.84 -27.94
N ILE A 1006 3.61 27.67 -27.92
CA ILE A 1006 4.42 27.49 -29.12
C ILE A 1006 5.15 26.15 -29.02
N ARG A 1007 5.01 25.34 -30.06
CA ARG A 1007 5.71 24.07 -30.26
C ARG A 1007 6.60 24.19 -31.49
N CYS A 1008 7.90 24.36 -31.28
CA CYS A 1008 8.82 24.65 -32.39
C CYS A 1008 9.12 23.44 -33.29
N VAL A 1009 9.55 23.72 -34.51
CA VAL A 1009 10.16 22.76 -35.44
C VAL A 1009 11.63 23.09 -35.64
N LYS A 1010 12.45 22.07 -35.92
CA LYS A 1010 13.88 22.23 -36.22
C LYS A 1010 14.04 22.96 -37.56
N GLU A 1011 14.96 23.93 -37.60
CA GLU A 1011 15.29 24.71 -38.82
C GLU A 1011 15.95 23.87 -39.92
#